data_AF-A0A7C6YJZ4-F1
#
_entry.id   AF-A0A7C6YJZ4-F1
#
_cell.length_a   1.000
_cell.length_b   1.000
_cell.length_c   1.000
_cell.angle_alpha   90.00
_cell.angle_beta   90.00
_cell.angle_gamma   90.00
#
_symmetry.space_group_name_H-M   'P 1'
#
loop_
_entity.id
_entity.type
_entity.pdbx_description
1 polymer ?
#
loop_
_entity_poly.entity_id
_entity_poly.type
_entity_poly.pdbx_seq_one_letter_code
_entity_poly.pdbx_strand_id
1 'polypeptide(L)'
;MQKSKTKLFLVALLLLSLMVQMTPPAVFAVDIKGDQSSIMKIISPPEDTHTYNFYVDGELIQTQIVKNGEFLLQPEAPEKADHKFIGWYVDDNPNPIDFSQAVTVTSTEEFDAVAKFEKVYYVFFMDGVGDDARVFKTKEGTSGTSVSTTDVILPLGSTQAVTGWYKDQGLNDGPVGSSYTIGNANQTLWPKIEDGHYLYFVSGENGTYIEPQFVSPTGTTQAPPPPTRPGYTFKHWSETQGGAAYTFGQPLAANLTLYAVWTAKSNTNYTVVFWKQSVNDNKNATNDEKTYDFAESEVRMAASGATVSPTTADGNKNYQGFHYNAAKSVAVTVEGDGTTILNVYYDRNLLTIDFRVDVPADLGFPDVKIEQAGSQQPPAPDGYQYWGRKRIGWTSQYNYYYLRNNIIPTSNGFKYTGLYGQTLAQNDYTWHDEYKWTSSSSGGNTLTFLDSFIFDNLPAYGSPTTYTTYITVYGKNPTGNAQIIHYKEALDGTWVEANTTKTNSGTFNFSNKYTGFTVAYYRADNGSWKATSPGSSASYSSKLEVRHTRNSYNLTFYNYNAVAKVEELKFEAPLSGQSGYVPSKPAGLPDEYVFQGWYKDNAYSEPFNFATETMPSNNLMIYAKWAPPVVAGTIYLNTEGTGIPVEKTLTYGQSIDPDDMPTVKDHQGNILSQGDDNYIVTVPENHEWIGWSTKDGDDYITFNFDTLILSNIVLYPYYVDNSQLTVTYNAGEGSGTPPIDGNKYAKGSYAEVMSPTGLTPPTDKVFLGWKITKVNGTTVDNGTIYQPVSKILITGHMTLTAQWGPVKGETFVTYKPGTNGIGDDYTISQLLINERITLLKPEECNITPKPGYKFTGWLNATDNKIYQPGTELMVDDDSQGEKNILTAQWAPILTVTSGTNSWTYDGDSHTYQQYTLVYGVATITGDEGQTSFTLPDNKTVTITPTGAGLDGVKTVSDNSPNNNTFTVEVDASVPQGDHVFGSLTITALTDKVTVTITENSGDYTYDGAVKTVTGYTVTSISNPLYTENDFSFNGTASVSGKNAGTYNMELKPEDFTNNN
;
A
#
# COMPACT_ATOMS: atom_id res chain seq x y z
N MET A 1 -26.59 -4.73 32.65
CA MET A 1 -26.48 -6.05 33.33
C MET A 1 -25.00 -6.24 33.68
N GLN A 2 -24.61 -6.30 34.96
CA GLN A 2 -24.22 -7.55 35.64
C GLN A 2 -23.34 -8.48 34.77
N LYS A 3 -22.00 -8.50 34.96
CA LYS A 3 -21.21 -9.23 35.99
C LYS A 3 -21.06 -10.75 35.72
N SER A 4 -19.84 -11.22 35.39
CA SER A 4 -19.16 -12.31 36.14
C SER A 4 -17.73 -12.64 35.65
N LYS A 5 -16.74 -12.51 36.56
CA LYS A 5 -15.54 -13.35 36.85
C LYS A 5 -14.84 -14.12 35.70
N THR A 6 -13.53 -14.03 35.43
CA THR A 6 -12.29 -14.04 36.26
C THR A 6 -11.75 -15.43 36.68
N LYS A 7 -10.69 -15.88 35.99
CA LYS A 7 -9.49 -16.64 36.43
C LYS A 7 -8.38 -16.25 35.44
N LEU A 8 -7.18 -15.74 35.74
CA LEU A 8 -6.28 -15.70 36.90
C LEU A 8 -5.31 -16.89 37.06
N PHE A 9 -4.17 -16.79 36.36
CA PHE A 9 -2.79 -17.11 36.79
C PHE A 9 -1.89 -16.19 35.92
N LEU A 10 -1.15 -15.21 36.47
CA LEU A 10 0.24 -15.27 36.94
C LEU A 10 1.22 -15.77 35.84
N VAL A 11 2.31 -15.06 35.46
CA VAL A 11 3.13 -14.03 36.15
C VAL A 11 3.56 -12.88 35.21
N ALA A 12 3.86 -11.71 35.82
CA ALA A 12 4.66 -10.52 35.41
C ALA A 12 5.64 -10.64 34.20
N LEU A 13 6.09 -9.58 33.49
CA LEU A 13 5.92 -8.10 33.48
C LEU A 13 6.47 -7.59 32.10
N LEU A 14 6.63 -6.33 31.67
CA LEU A 14 6.35 -4.95 32.13
C LEU A 14 6.30 -4.07 30.86
N LEU A 15 5.41 -3.05 30.74
CA LEU A 15 5.59 -1.98 29.72
C LEU A 15 4.74 -0.71 29.98
N LEU A 16 5.39 0.35 30.48
CA LEU A 16 5.04 1.78 30.44
C LEU A 16 6.30 2.53 30.96
N SER A 17 6.66 3.76 30.59
CA SER A 17 5.90 4.82 29.92
C SER A 17 6.82 5.86 29.23
N LEU A 18 6.26 6.55 28.22
CA LEU A 18 6.60 7.89 27.70
C LEU A 18 8.01 8.23 27.16
N MET A 19 8.00 8.87 25.98
CA MET A 19 9.09 9.68 25.43
C MET A 19 9.07 11.11 26.02
N VAL A 20 10.24 11.75 26.15
CA VAL A 20 10.46 13.19 25.83
C VAL A 20 11.85 13.32 25.18
N GLN A 21 12.02 14.27 24.25
CA GLN A 21 13.21 14.43 23.42
C GLN A 21 14.38 15.13 24.15
N MET A 22 15.61 14.81 23.74
CA MET A 22 16.68 15.80 23.55
C MET A 22 17.48 15.47 22.27
N THR A 23 18.12 16.47 21.67
CA THR A 23 18.79 16.40 20.36
C THR A 23 20.09 15.58 20.37
N PRO A 24 20.47 14.93 19.26
CA PRO A 24 21.73 14.20 19.18
C PRO A 24 22.94 15.16 19.19
N PRO A 25 23.99 14.89 19.99
CA PRO A 25 25.31 15.44 19.72
C PRO A 25 25.88 14.80 18.43
N ALA A 26 26.89 15.44 17.84
CA ALA A 26 27.51 14.94 16.61
C ALA A 26 28.00 13.49 16.76
N VAL A 27 27.71 12.65 15.76
CA VAL A 27 28.33 11.33 15.63
C VAL A 27 29.81 11.57 15.40
N PHE A 28 30.62 11.33 16.44
CA PHE A 28 32.04 11.12 16.26
C PHE A 28 32.23 9.96 15.28
N ALA A 29 33.13 10.11 14.32
CA ALA A 29 33.59 8.98 13.53
C ALA A 29 34.13 7.94 14.53
N VAL A 30 33.46 6.79 14.62
CA VAL A 30 33.98 5.66 15.38
C VAL A 30 35.13 5.10 14.56
N ASP A 31 36.34 5.56 14.85
CA ASP A 31 37.57 4.86 14.51
C ASP A 31 37.46 3.46 15.15
N ILE A 32 37.08 2.44 14.37
CA ILE A 32 36.93 1.06 14.85
C ILE A 32 38.33 0.44 15.01
N LYS A 33 39.11 1.03 15.91
CA LYS A 33 40.12 0.31 16.66
C LYS A 33 39.39 -0.47 17.73
N GLY A 34 38.81 -1.59 17.29
CA GLY A 34 38.32 -2.61 18.18
C GLY A 34 39.49 -3.12 19.01
N ASP A 35 39.61 -2.65 20.25
CA ASP A 35 40.59 -3.15 21.21
C ASP A 35 40.19 -4.57 21.63
N GLN A 36 40.54 -5.52 20.77
CA GLN A 36 40.76 -6.91 21.16
C GLN A 36 42.27 -7.12 21.06
N SER A 37 42.90 -7.32 22.22
CA SER A 37 44.33 -7.55 22.36
C SER A 37 44.71 -8.98 21.95
N SER A 38 44.37 -9.34 20.71
CA SER A 38 44.87 -10.51 20.00
C SER A 38 46.39 -10.38 19.84
N ILE A 39 47.13 -10.78 20.87
CA ILE A 39 48.57 -10.95 20.85
C ILE A 39 48.91 -12.10 19.88
N MET A 40 48.92 -11.79 18.57
CA MET A 40 49.01 -12.74 17.43
C MET A 40 50.22 -13.68 17.53
N LYS A 41 50.04 -14.96 17.18
CA LYS A 41 50.95 -16.08 17.50
C LYS A 41 51.03 -17.14 16.41
N ILE A 42 52.20 -17.79 16.34
CA ILE A 42 52.20 -19.22 16.00
C ILE A 42 51.47 -19.96 17.14
N ILE A 43 50.25 -20.47 16.86
CA ILE A 43 49.33 -21.03 17.86
C ILE A 43 49.63 -22.52 18.14
N SER A 44 49.56 -22.91 19.42
CA SER A 44 49.92 -24.24 19.90
C SER A 44 49.20 -24.62 21.22
N PRO A 45 48.41 -25.71 21.27
CA PRO A 45 48.00 -26.53 20.12
C PRO A 45 47.21 -25.68 19.10
N PRO A 46 47.17 -26.07 17.80
CA PRO A 46 46.31 -25.43 16.82
C PRO A 46 44.85 -25.33 17.30
N GLU A 47 44.24 -24.17 17.12
CA GLU A 47 42.81 -23.95 17.42
C GLU A 47 41.94 -24.56 16.30
N ASP A 48 40.68 -24.84 16.61
CA ASP A 48 39.70 -25.25 15.59
C ASP A 48 39.45 -24.09 14.60
N THR A 49 39.30 -24.44 13.31
CA THR A 49 39.25 -23.50 12.19
C THR A 49 38.19 -23.91 11.18
N HIS A 50 37.41 -22.95 10.67
CA HIS A 50 36.59 -23.19 9.48
C HIS A 50 37.34 -22.76 8.21
N THR A 51 37.39 -23.63 7.22
CA THR A 51 37.91 -23.34 5.87
C THR A 51 36.73 -23.05 4.93
N TYR A 52 36.70 -21.87 4.30
CA TYR A 52 35.70 -21.52 3.29
C TYR A 52 36.35 -21.46 1.90
N ASN A 53 35.88 -22.32 1.00
CA ASN A 53 36.30 -22.42 -0.39
C ASN A 53 35.27 -21.72 -1.29
N PHE A 54 35.65 -20.63 -1.96
CA PHE A 54 34.73 -19.79 -2.74
C PHE A 54 34.70 -20.21 -4.21
N TYR A 55 33.54 -20.68 -4.69
CA TYR A 55 33.37 -21.24 -6.03
C TYR A 55 32.49 -20.39 -6.95
N VAL A 56 32.96 -20.10 -8.17
CA VAL A 56 32.19 -19.45 -9.26
C VAL A 56 32.04 -20.46 -10.40
N ASP A 57 30.80 -20.81 -10.75
CA ASP A 57 30.47 -21.80 -11.81
C ASP A 57 31.21 -23.16 -11.72
N GLY A 58 31.74 -23.50 -10.53
CA GLY A 58 32.48 -24.73 -10.23
C GLY A 58 34.02 -24.55 -10.18
N GLU A 59 34.54 -23.36 -10.47
CA GLU A 59 35.96 -23.01 -10.33
C GLU A 59 36.23 -22.36 -8.97
N LEU A 60 37.29 -22.80 -8.28
CA LEU A 60 37.71 -22.25 -6.98
C LEU A 60 38.46 -20.93 -7.19
N ILE A 61 37.91 -19.81 -6.71
CA ILE A 61 38.52 -18.48 -6.87
C ILE A 61 39.34 -18.02 -5.65
N GLN A 62 39.02 -18.52 -4.45
CA GLN A 62 39.68 -18.12 -3.20
C GLN A 62 39.40 -19.15 -2.10
N THR A 63 40.35 -19.38 -1.20
CA THR A 63 40.13 -20.08 0.07
C THR A 63 40.43 -19.14 1.23
N GLN A 64 39.62 -19.19 2.30
CA GLN A 64 39.83 -18.42 3.52
C GLN A 64 39.67 -19.30 4.76
N ILE A 65 40.70 -19.37 5.60
CA ILE A 65 40.65 -20.07 6.90
C ILE A 65 40.37 -19.04 8.01
N VAL A 66 39.46 -19.33 8.93
CA VAL A 66 39.07 -18.43 10.05
C VAL A 66 39.03 -19.16 11.40
N LYS A 67 39.48 -18.46 12.45
CA LYS A 67 39.37 -18.86 13.86
C LYS A 67 38.03 -18.39 14.46
N ASN A 68 37.63 -18.94 15.60
CA ASN A 68 36.41 -18.52 16.29
C ASN A 68 36.39 -17.02 16.63
N GLY A 69 35.42 -16.27 16.09
CA GLY A 69 35.28 -14.83 16.30
C GLY A 69 35.96 -13.95 15.23
N GLU A 70 36.61 -14.54 14.23
CA GLU A 70 37.10 -13.81 13.05
C GLU A 70 36.00 -13.59 12.00
N PHE A 71 36.20 -12.62 11.11
CA PHE A 71 35.29 -12.31 10.02
C PHE A 71 35.83 -12.89 8.70
N LEU A 72 34.92 -13.30 7.81
CA LEU A 72 35.26 -13.55 6.41
C LEU A 72 35.40 -12.21 5.67
N LEU A 73 36.38 -12.11 4.77
CA LEU A 73 36.44 -10.99 3.83
C LEU A 73 35.61 -11.33 2.60
N GLN A 74 34.86 -10.36 2.07
CA GLN A 74 34.07 -10.60 0.86
C GLN A 74 35.01 -10.77 -0.35
N PRO A 75 34.94 -11.88 -1.11
CA PRO A 75 35.67 -12.02 -2.37
C PRO A 75 35.23 -10.98 -3.41
N GLU A 76 35.96 -10.90 -4.53
CA GLU A 76 35.53 -10.11 -5.68
C GLU A 76 34.11 -10.50 -6.11
N ALA A 77 33.26 -9.51 -6.36
CA ALA A 77 31.90 -9.72 -6.82
C ALA A 77 31.90 -10.37 -8.22
N PRO A 78 31.48 -11.64 -8.37
CA PRO A 78 31.69 -12.36 -9.62
C PRO A 78 30.68 -11.92 -10.68
N GLU A 79 31.16 -11.54 -11.86
CA GLU A 79 30.32 -11.13 -12.98
C GLU A 79 29.92 -12.32 -13.87
N LYS A 80 28.66 -12.35 -14.27
CA LYS A 80 28.12 -13.35 -15.20
C LYS A 80 27.10 -12.70 -16.13
N ALA A 81 27.36 -12.73 -17.44
CA ALA A 81 26.50 -12.10 -18.44
C ALA A 81 25.04 -12.59 -18.32
N ASP A 82 24.09 -11.66 -18.42
CA ASP A 82 22.64 -11.87 -18.24
C ASP A 82 22.22 -12.36 -16.83
N HIS A 83 23.09 -12.33 -15.83
CA HIS A 83 22.75 -12.80 -14.48
C HIS A 83 23.14 -11.78 -13.40
N LYS A 84 22.19 -11.54 -12.51
CA LYS A 84 22.39 -10.83 -11.25
C LYS A 84 23.04 -11.77 -10.24
N PHE A 85 24.15 -11.36 -9.65
CA PHE A 85 24.74 -12.05 -8.51
C PHE A 85 23.85 -11.85 -7.28
N ILE A 86 23.40 -12.94 -6.65
CA ILE A 86 22.50 -12.91 -5.48
C ILE A 86 23.19 -13.27 -4.15
N GLY A 87 24.49 -13.55 -4.18
CA GLY A 87 25.33 -13.75 -3.00
C GLY A 87 26.12 -15.07 -2.99
N TRP A 88 26.99 -15.18 -2.01
CA TRP A 88 27.74 -16.38 -1.66
C TRP A 88 26.91 -17.24 -0.71
N TYR A 89 26.78 -18.55 -0.95
CA TYR A 89 25.96 -19.44 -0.13
C TYR A 89 26.73 -20.72 0.21
N VAL A 90 26.55 -21.20 1.45
CA VAL A 90 27.12 -22.44 1.96
C VAL A 90 25.98 -23.44 2.19
N ASP A 91 26.18 -24.68 1.74
CA ASP A 91 25.20 -25.78 1.84
C ASP A 91 23.78 -25.42 1.33
N ASP A 92 22.77 -26.07 1.91
CA ASP A 92 21.34 -25.80 1.71
C ASP A 92 20.85 -24.54 2.45
N ASN A 93 21.73 -23.65 2.93
CA ASN A 93 21.32 -22.43 3.62
C ASN A 93 20.52 -21.51 2.67
N PRO A 94 19.28 -21.09 3.03
CA PRO A 94 18.49 -20.19 2.20
C PRO A 94 18.98 -18.74 2.22
N ASN A 95 19.87 -18.37 3.15
CA ASN A 95 20.46 -17.04 3.26
C ASN A 95 21.92 -17.06 2.75
N PRO A 96 22.39 -15.97 2.11
CA PRO A 96 23.80 -15.83 1.77
C PRO A 96 24.67 -15.56 3.00
N ILE A 97 25.99 -15.69 2.85
CA ILE A 97 26.99 -15.32 3.86
C ILE A 97 26.88 -13.81 4.16
N ASP A 98 26.74 -13.47 5.45
CA ASP A 98 26.85 -12.10 5.93
C ASP A 98 28.29 -11.84 6.40
N PHE A 99 29.08 -11.19 5.54
CA PHE A 99 30.47 -10.81 5.82
C PHE A 99 30.62 -9.74 6.93
N SER A 100 29.51 -9.19 7.44
CA SER A 100 29.51 -8.31 8.63
C SER A 100 29.36 -9.05 9.95
N GLN A 101 29.24 -10.39 9.94
CA GLN A 101 29.16 -11.23 11.14
C GLN A 101 30.44 -12.06 11.34
N ALA A 102 30.82 -12.23 12.61
CA ALA A 102 31.95 -13.07 13.00
C ALA A 102 31.56 -14.55 12.93
N VAL A 103 32.45 -15.39 12.39
CA VAL A 103 32.25 -16.83 12.28
C VAL A 103 32.40 -17.49 13.65
N THR A 104 31.38 -18.25 14.05
CA THR A 104 31.46 -19.11 15.23
C THR A 104 32.09 -20.44 14.82
N VAL A 105 33.16 -20.84 15.49
CA VAL A 105 33.91 -22.07 15.21
C VAL A 105 33.95 -22.93 16.48
N THR A 106 33.49 -24.18 16.37
CA THR A 106 33.45 -25.14 17.49
C THR A 106 34.22 -26.44 17.21
N SER A 107 34.69 -26.60 15.98
CA SER A 107 35.28 -27.81 15.40
C SER A 107 35.99 -27.42 14.10
N THR A 108 37.08 -28.09 13.74
CA THR A 108 37.70 -27.89 12.41
C THR A 108 36.83 -28.51 11.31
N GLU A 109 36.33 -27.65 10.41
CA GLU A 109 35.33 -27.99 9.38
C GLU A 109 35.62 -27.25 8.06
N GLU A 110 35.15 -27.78 6.92
CA GLU A 110 35.34 -27.19 5.59
C GLU A 110 33.99 -26.94 4.91
N PHE A 111 33.88 -25.81 4.18
CA PHE A 111 32.62 -25.31 3.61
C PHE A 111 32.82 -24.79 2.19
N ASP A 112 31.98 -25.27 1.26
CA ASP A 112 31.96 -24.79 -0.12
C ASP A 112 30.98 -23.61 -0.25
N ALA A 113 31.53 -22.39 -0.38
CA ALA A 113 30.82 -21.15 -0.56
C ALA A 113 30.59 -20.87 -2.06
N VAL A 114 29.43 -21.27 -2.58
CA VAL A 114 29.10 -21.17 -4.02
C VAL A 114 28.43 -19.82 -4.33
N ALA A 115 28.91 -19.15 -5.38
CA ALA A 115 28.24 -17.98 -5.95
C ALA A 115 26.92 -18.38 -6.61
N LYS A 116 25.79 -17.88 -6.10
CA LYS A 116 24.47 -18.10 -6.73
C LYS A 116 24.10 -16.91 -7.61
N PHE A 117 23.47 -17.23 -8.75
CA PHE A 117 23.15 -16.30 -9.83
C PHE A 117 21.69 -16.42 -10.25
N GLU A 118 21.02 -15.29 -10.40
CA GLU A 118 19.64 -15.19 -10.90
C GLU A 118 19.70 -14.66 -12.34
N LYS A 119 19.27 -15.47 -13.33
CA LYS A 119 19.23 -15.00 -14.72
C LYS A 119 18.13 -13.96 -14.86
N VAL A 120 18.43 -12.77 -15.37
CA VAL A 120 17.47 -11.67 -15.48
C VAL A 120 17.72 -10.85 -16.75
N TYR A 121 16.62 -10.38 -17.35
CA TYR A 121 16.62 -9.38 -18.40
C TYR A 121 15.63 -8.27 -18.07
N TYR A 122 15.94 -7.06 -18.51
CA TYR A 122 15.14 -5.86 -18.31
C TYR A 122 14.38 -5.43 -19.57
N VAL A 123 13.14 -4.99 -19.37
CA VAL A 123 12.32 -4.34 -20.39
C VAL A 123 12.09 -2.89 -19.96
N PHE A 124 12.72 -1.96 -20.68
CA PHE A 124 12.68 -0.52 -20.41
C PHE A 124 11.59 0.13 -21.28
N PHE A 125 10.49 0.57 -20.68
CA PHE A 125 9.43 1.29 -21.39
C PHE A 125 9.74 2.79 -21.38
N MET A 126 9.85 3.39 -22.56
CA MET A 126 10.12 4.83 -22.72
C MET A 126 8.85 5.68 -22.62
N ASP A 127 8.95 6.97 -22.29
CA ASP A 127 7.85 7.94 -22.35
C ASP A 127 7.70 8.66 -23.71
N GLY A 128 8.68 8.55 -24.60
CA GLY A 128 8.66 9.18 -25.93
C GLY A 128 9.66 8.52 -26.89
N VAL A 129 9.92 9.15 -28.04
CA VAL A 129 10.80 8.63 -29.12
C VAL A 129 11.96 9.54 -29.53
N GLY A 130 12.08 10.74 -28.96
CA GLY A 130 13.18 11.67 -29.25
C GLY A 130 14.42 11.45 -28.38
N ASP A 131 15.45 12.28 -28.57
CA ASP A 131 16.66 12.29 -27.71
C ASP A 131 16.34 12.64 -26.24
N ASP A 132 15.23 13.35 -26.02
CA ASP A 132 14.71 13.72 -24.71
C ASP A 132 13.94 12.60 -23.99
N ALA A 133 13.70 11.46 -24.65
CA ALA A 133 12.92 10.35 -24.11
C ALA A 133 13.61 9.66 -22.93
N ARG A 134 12.81 9.23 -21.96
CA ARG A 134 13.26 8.65 -20.70
C ARG A 134 12.67 7.27 -20.48
N VAL A 135 13.42 6.40 -19.82
CA VAL A 135 12.89 5.18 -19.22
C VAL A 135 11.86 5.59 -18.16
N PHE A 136 10.59 5.31 -18.44
CA PHE A 136 9.45 5.63 -17.58
C PHE A 136 9.15 4.50 -16.60
N LYS A 137 9.09 3.27 -17.10
CA LYS A 137 8.75 2.07 -16.31
C LYS A 137 9.67 0.93 -16.72
N THR A 138 10.25 0.24 -15.74
CA THR A 138 11.19 -0.87 -15.99
C THR A 138 10.61 -2.15 -15.42
N LYS A 139 10.62 -3.22 -16.22
CA LYS A 139 10.17 -4.56 -15.80
C LYS A 139 11.32 -5.55 -15.94
N GLU A 140 11.26 -6.63 -15.18
CA GLU A 140 12.30 -7.66 -15.16
C GLU A 140 11.68 -9.05 -15.31
N GLY A 141 12.46 -10.01 -15.83
CA GLY A 141 12.04 -11.40 -15.93
C GLY A 141 13.11 -12.27 -16.58
N THR A 142 12.80 -13.56 -16.75
CA THR A 142 13.67 -14.50 -17.46
C THR A 142 13.29 -14.62 -18.94
N SER A 143 14.21 -15.12 -19.78
CA SER A 143 13.91 -15.43 -21.19
C SER A 143 12.66 -16.32 -21.31
N GLY A 144 11.76 -15.93 -22.21
CA GLY A 144 10.48 -16.61 -22.43
C GLY A 144 9.34 -16.19 -21.50
N THR A 145 9.58 -15.35 -20.49
CA THR A 145 8.49 -14.73 -19.71
C THR A 145 7.86 -13.56 -20.47
N SER A 146 6.56 -13.34 -20.28
CA SER A 146 5.83 -12.24 -20.92
C SER A 146 5.49 -11.15 -19.90
N VAL A 147 5.86 -9.91 -20.22
CA VAL A 147 5.44 -8.71 -19.47
C VAL A 147 4.26 -8.05 -20.19
N SER A 148 3.26 -7.58 -19.44
CA SER A 148 2.16 -6.80 -20.03
C SER A 148 2.69 -5.46 -20.57
N THR A 149 2.01 -4.91 -21.57
CA THR A 149 2.23 -3.56 -22.12
C THR A 149 1.05 -2.62 -21.85
N THR A 150 -0.08 -3.13 -21.35
CA THR A 150 -1.34 -2.39 -21.12
C THR A 150 -1.45 -1.78 -19.73
N ASP A 151 -0.60 -2.22 -18.80
CA ASP A 151 -0.35 -1.69 -17.46
C ASP A 151 0.80 -0.66 -17.43
N VAL A 152 1.21 -0.16 -18.60
CA VAL A 152 2.17 0.93 -18.77
C VAL A 152 1.44 2.12 -19.38
N ILE A 153 0.64 2.77 -18.53
CA ILE A 153 -0.06 4.01 -18.85
C ILE A 153 0.97 5.14 -18.82
N LEU A 154 1.07 5.90 -19.91
CA LEU A 154 1.89 7.11 -19.97
C LEU A 154 1.04 8.35 -19.63
N PRO A 155 1.65 9.39 -19.03
CA PRO A 155 0.96 10.63 -18.67
C PRO A 155 0.71 11.50 -19.90
N LEU A 156 -0.33 11.16 -20.68
CA LEU A 156 -0.65 11.81 -21.94
C LEU A 156 -1.80 12.81 -21.80
N GLY A 157 -1.74 13.90 -22.58
CA GLY A 157 -2.81 14.88 -22.66
C GLY A 157 -4.12 14.27 -23.14
N SER A 158 -5.26 14.93 -22.87
CA SER A 158 -6.60 14.38 -23.13
C SER A 158 -6.89 14.03 -24.60
N THR A 159 -6.10 14.50 -25.57
CA THR A 159 -6.18 14.15 -26.99
C THR A 159 -5.30 12.97 -27.39
N GLN A 160 -4.41 12.48 -26.52
CA GLN A 160 -3.31 11.57 -26.88
C GLN A 160 -3.47 10.17 -26.29
N ALA A 161 -3.01 9.16 -27.04
CA ALA A 161 -2.96 7.78 -26.57
C ALA A 161 -1.74 7.03 -27.09
N VAL A 162 -1.25 6.04 -26.33
CA VAL A 162 -0.30 5.05 -26.82
C VAL A 162 -1.05 4.03 -27.67
N THR A 163 -0.87 4.04 -28.98
CA THR A 163 -1.53 3.10 -29.91
C THR A 163 -0.73 1.81 -30.13
N GLY A 164 0.51 1.74 -29.63
CA GLY A 164 1.31 0.54 -29.58
C GLY A 164 2.71 0.77 -29.00
N TRP A 165 3.37 -0.33 -28.61
CA TRP A 165 4.75 -0.35 -28.12
C TRP A 165 5.64 -1.08 -29.13
N TYR A 166 6.80 -0.51 -29.46
CA TYR A 166 7.67 -0.93 -30.57
C TYR A 166 9.08 -1.26 -30.06
N LYS A 167 9.84 -2.14 -30.71
CA LYS A 167 11.20 -2.52 -30.27
C LYS A 167 12.29 -1.59 -30.81
N ASP A 168 11.99 -0.78 -31.82
CA ASP A 168 12.89 0.25 -32.36
C ASP A 168 12.34 1.67 -32.18
N GLN A 169 13.25 2.62 -31.93
CA GLN A 169 12.94 4.04 -31.70
C GLN A 169 12.25 4.72 -32.89
N GLY A 170 12.47 4.22 -34.11
CA GLY A 170 11.83 4.72 -35.32
C GLY A 170 10.44 4.14 -35.58
N LEU A 171 9.92 3.27 -34.70
CA LEU A 171 8.59 2.65 -34.78
C LEU A 171 8.36 1.83 -36.07
N ASN A 172 9.40 1.20 -36.60
CA ASN A 172 9.38 0.47 -37.87
C ASN A 172 8.96 -0.99 -37.74
N ASP A 173 9.19 -1.61 -36.58
CA ASP A 173 9.09 -3.08 -36.40
C ASP A 173 7.67 -3.62 -36.13
N GLY A 174 6.70 -2.73 -35.90
CA GLY A 174 5.31 -3.06 -35.59
C GLY A 174 5.04 -3.24 -34.09
N PRO A 175 3.80 -3.03 -33.62
CA PRO A 175 3.50 -3.02 -32.20
C PRO A 175 3.55 -4.45 -31.61
N VAL A 176 4.21 -4.61 -30.46
CA VAL A 176 4.44 -5.89 -29.77
C VAL A 176 3.20 -6.51 -29.08
N GLY A 177 2.00 -6.01 -29.39
CA GLY A 177 0.74 -6.46 -28.80
C GLY A 177 0.56 -6.05 -27.33
N SER A 178 -0.37 -6.73 -26.63
CA SER A 178 -0.73 -6.48 -25.22
C SER A 178 0.25 -7.07 -24.20
N SER A 179 1.24 -7.84 -24.65
CA SER A 179 2.32 -8.37 -23.83
C SER A 179 3.57 -8.68 -24.67
N TYR A 180 4.73 -8.20 -24.23
CA TYR A 180 6.03 -8.50 -24.83
C TYR A 180 6.66 -9.73 -24.15
N THR A 181 7.10 -10.71 -24.93
CA THR A 181 7.87 -11.86 -24.42
C THR A 181 9.37 -11.54 -24.46
N ILE A 182 10.00 -11.62 -23.28
CA ILE A 182 11.42 -11.36 -23.06
C ILE A 182 12.28 -12.34 -23.86
N GLY A 183 13.25 -11.80 -24.59
CA GLY A 183 14.21 -12.56 -25.38
C GLY A 183 15.43 -13.02 -24.58
N ASN A 184 16.60 -13.03 -25.24
CA ASN A 184 17.90 -13.37 -24.63
C ASN A 184 18.80 -12.13 -24.46
N ALA A 185 18.19 -10.96 -24.28
CA ALA A 185 18.84 -9.67 -24.04
C ALA A 185 17.82 -8.69 -23.45
N ASN A 186 18.30 -7.58 -22.89
CA ASN A 186 17.45 -6.47 -22.45
C ASN A 186 16.80 -5.79 -23.67
N GLN A 187 15.58 -5.26 -23.50
CA GLN A 187 14.80 -4.64 -24.57
C GLN A 187 14.28 -3.27 -24.15
N THR A 188 14.58 -2.24 -24.93
CA THR A 188 13.87 -0.95 -24.85
C THR A 188 12.58 -1.04 -25.69
N LEU A 189 11.45 -0.63 -25.13
CA LEU A 189 10.16 -0.51 -25.81
C LEU A 189 9.75 0.96 -25.91
N TRP A 190 9.40 1.36 -27.13
CA TRP A 190 9.16 2.74 -27.53
C TRP A 190 7.66 2.97 -27.79
N PRO A 191 7.04 4.02 -27.20
CA PRO A 191 5.62 4.26 -27.34
C PRO A 191 5.29 4.97 -28.66
N LYS A 192 4.35 4.44 -29.42
CA LYS A 192 3.69 5.18 -30.50
C LYS A 192 2.56 6.02 -29.91
N ILE A 193 2.89 7.26 -29.55
CA ILE A 193 1.93 8.26 -29.09
C ILE A 193 1.29 8.90 -30.33
N GLU A 194 -0.04 8.94 -30.39
CA GLU A 194 -0.80 9.64 -31.43
C GLU A 194 -1.87 10.53 -30.80
N ASP A 195 -1.94 11.78 -31.27
CA ASP A 195 -3.14 12.62 -31.10
C ASP A 195 -4.31 11.99 -31.84
N GLY A 196 -5.49 11.92 -31.23
CA GLY A 196 -6.72 11.42 -31.82
C GLY A 196 -7.93 12.21 -31.34
N HIS A 197 -9.12 11.66 -31.58
CA HIS A 197 -10.39 12.36 -31.37
C HIS A 197 -11.43 11.48 -30.69
N TYR A 198 -12.32 12.10 -29.90
CA TYR A 198 -13.42 11.42 -29.23
C TYR A 198 -14.74 11.57 -29.99
N LEU A 199 -15.51 10.47 -30.00
CA LEU A 199 -16.88 10.40 -30.48
C LEU A 199 -17.83 10.31 -29.27
N TYR A 200 -18.69 11.31 -29.11
CA TYR A 200 -19.66 11.41 -28.01
C TYR A 200 -21.08 11.06 -28.47
N PHE A 201 -21.94 10.67 -27.53
CA PHE A 201 -23.27 10.11 -27.82
C PHE A 201 -24.38 10.74 -26.97
N VAL A 202 -25.15 11.65 -27.56
CA VAL A 202 -26.26 12.36 -26.93
C VAL A 202 -27.59 11.69 -27.28
N SER A 203 -28.12 10.89 -26.36
CA SER A 203 -29.42 10.21 -26.53
C SER A 203 -30.63 11.15 -26.44
N GLY A 204 -30.47 12.36 -25.89
CA GLY A 204 -31.55 13.32 -25.63
C GLY A 204 -32.25 13.10 -24.29
N GLU A 205 -33.23 13.95 -23.97
CA GLU A 205 -33.91 13.99 -22.65
C GLU A 205 -34.53 12.62 -22.30
N ASN A 206 -34.29 12.16 -21.07
CA ASN A 206 -34.69 10.83 -20.57
C ASN A 206 -34.19 9.66 -21.47
N GLY A 207 -33.09 9.86 -22.21
CA GLY A 207 -32.42 8.85 -23.01
C GLY A 207 -31.33 8.08 -22.23
N THR A 208 -31.08 6.83 -22.60
CA THR A 208 -29.99 6.03 -22.01
C THR A 208 -28.62 6.63 -22.31
N TYR A 209 -27.76 6.77 -21.30
CA TYR A 209 -26.36 7.17 -21.49
C TYR A 209 -25.57 6.14 -22.31
N ILE A 210 -24.57 6.63 -23.05
CA ILE A 210 -23.61 5.83 -23.82
C ILE A 210 -22.23 6.46 -23.62
N GLU A 211 -21.23 5.63 -23.32
CA GLU A 211 -19.86 6.05 -23.05
C GLU A 211 -19.15 6.60 -24.31
N PRO A 212 -18.31 7.65 -24.21
CA PRO A 212 -17.52 8.17 -25.33
C PRO A 212 -16.51 7.15 -25.88
N GLN A 213 -16.10 7.34 -27.13
CA GLN A 213 -15.18 6.44 -27.83
C GLN A 213 -13.99 7.19 -28.41
N PHE A 214 -12.77 6.81 -28.04
CA PHE A 214 -11.54 7.32 -28.66
C PHE A 214 -11.31 6.71 -30.05
N VAL A 215 -10.84 7.53 -30.99
CA VAL A 215 -10.49 7.15 -32.36
C VAL A 215 -9.14 7.77 -32.71
N SER A 216 -8.12 6.93 -32.95
CA SER A 216 -6.81 7.35 -33.42
C SER A 216 -6.84 7.81 -34.90
N PRO A 217 -5.80 8.50 -35.42
CA PRO A 217 -5.76 9.02 -36.79
C PRO A 217 -5.96 7.97 -37.90
N THR A 218 -5.66 6.71 -37.59
CA THR A 218 -5.81 5.55 -38.48
C THR A 218 -6.95 4.62 -38.08
N GLY A 219 -7.62 4.91 -36.96
CA GLY A 219 -8.80 4.20 -36.47
C GLY A 219 -10.07 4.58 -37.23
N THR A 220 -11.17 3.90 -36.91
CA THR A 220 -12.50 4.21 -37.45
C THR A 220 -13.59 4.08 -36.39
N THR A 221 -14.64 4.87 -36.53
CA THR A 221 -15.75 4.94 -35.56
C THR A 221 -16.57 3.65 -35.51
N GLN A 222 -16.87 3.15 -34.31
CA GLN A 222 -17.71 1.97 -34.08
C GLN A 222 -19.10 2.36 -33.54
N ALA A 223 -20.13 1.62 -33.92
CA ALA A 223 -21.50 1.88 -33.47
C ALA A 223 -21.73 1.35 -32.04
N PRO A 224 -22.24 2.17 -31.10
CA PRO A 224 -22.57 1.71 -29.75
C PRO A 224 -23.90 0.92 -29.73
N PRO A 225 -24.24 0.28 -28.60
CA PRO A 225 -25.57 -0.28 -28.38
C PRO A 225 -26.69 0.75 -28.62
N PRO A 226 -27.85 0.36 -29.18
CA PRO A 226 -28.98 1.28 -29.38
C PRO A 226 -29.50 1.85 -28.04
N PRO A 227 -29.54 3.17 -27.85
CA PRO A 227 -30.11 3.77 -26.65
C PRO A 227 -31.63 3.63 -26.62
N THR A 228 -32.24 3.80 -25.44
CA THR A 228 -33.70 3.87 -25.28
C THR A 228 -34.12 5.27 -24.85
N ARG A 229 -35.38 5.65 -25.13
CA ARG A 229 -36.01 6.92 -24.69
C ARG A 229 -37.53 6.73 -24.58
N PRO A 230 -38.21 7.17 -23.50
CA PRO A 230 -39.66 7.06 -23.35
C PRO A 230 -40.41 7.67 -24.54
N GLY A 231 -41.50 7.02 -24.98
CA GLY A 231 -42.34 7.54 -26.08
C GLY A 231 -41.73 7.54 -27.48
N TYR A 232 -40.46 7.14 -27.62
CA TYR A 232 -39.77 7.08 -28.89
C TYR A 232 -39.22 5.68 -29.19
N THR A 233 -38.87 5.46 -30.45
CA THR A 233 -38.12 4.30 -30.94
C THR A 233 -36.85 4.82 -31.60
N PHE A 234 -35.69 4.28 -31.21
CA PHE A 234 -34.40 4.67 -31.79
C PHE A 234 -34.37 4.30 -33.28
N LYS A 235 -33.78 5.18 -34.10
CA LYS A 235 -33.67 4.98 -35.56
C LYS A 235 -32.23 4.91 -36.02
N HIS A 236 -31.43 5.94 -35.71
CA HIS A 236 -30.02 6.05 -36.11
C HIS A 236 -29.32 7.15 -35.29
N TRP A 237 -27.99 7.18 -35.31
CA TRP A 237 -27.19 8.31 -34.83
C TRP A 237 -27.01 9.35 -35.94
N SER A 238 -26.82 10.63 -35.60
CA SER A 238 -26.61 11.73 -36.56
C SER A 238 -25.72 12.82 -36.00
N GLU A 239 -24.94 13.50 -36.84
CA GLU A 239 -24.11 14.67 -36.45
C GLU A 239 -24.95 15.89 -36.04
N THR A 240 -26.25 15.90 -36.34
CA THR A 240 -27.18 16.98 -36.01
C THR A 240 -28.50 16.44 -35.46
N GLN A 241 -29.15 17.20 -34.58
CA GLN A 241 -30.41 16.80 -33.95
C GLN A 241 -31.50 16.55 -35.01
N GLY A 242 -31.91 15.28 -35.16
CA GLY A 242 -32.92 14.87 -36.15
C GLY A 242 -32.40 14.69 -37.59
N GLY A 243 -31.08 14.77 -37.83
CA GLY A 243 -30.47 14.74 -39.15
C GLY A 243 -30.42 13.37 -39.83
N ALA A 244 -29.64 13.29 -40.92
CA ALA A 244 -29.38 12.05 -41.66
C ALA A 244 -28.55 11.05 -40.85
N ALA A 245 -28.59 9.77 -41.22
CA ALA A 245 -27.85 8.73 -40.50
C ALA A 245 -26.33 8.90 -40.66
N TYR A 246 -25.62 9.02 -39.53
CA TYR A 246 -24.17 8.93 -39.46
C TYR A 246 -23.70 7.54 -39.88
N THR A 247 -22.60 7.48 -40.63
CA THR A 247 -22.03 6.23 -41.14
C THR A 247 -20.77 5.89 -40.35
N PHE A 248 -20.89 4.90 -39.46
CA PHE A 248 -19.76 4.31 -38.74
C PHE A 248 -18.79 3.58 -39.68
N GLY A 249 -17.57 3.33 -39.22
CA GLY A 249 -16.48 2.75 -40.00
C GLY A 249 -15.72 3.79 -40.82
N GLN A 250 -15.80 5.08 -40.44
CA GLN A 250 -15.02 6.18 -41.03
C GLN A 250 -14.00 6.71 -40.01
N PRO A 251 -12.85 7.26 -40.45
CA PRO A 251 -11.92 7.95 -39.56
C PRO A 251 -12.54 9.26 -39.05
N LEU A 252 -11.98 9.78 -37.96
CA LEU A 252 -12.46 10.99 -37.30
C LEU A 252 -11.43 12.12 -37.47
N ALA A 253 -11.89 13.36 -37.72
CA ALA A 253 -11.03 14.51 -38.08
C ALA A 253 -11.08 15.69 -37.09
N ALA A 254 -11.95 15.59 -36.09
CA ALA A 254 -12.07 16.44 -34.90
C ALA A 254 -12.98 15.71 -33.90
N ASN A 255 -12.99 16.11 -32.62
CA ASN A 255 -14.00 15.60 -31.67
C ASN A 255 -15.41 15.84 -32.20
N LEU A 256 -16.30 14.84 -32.09
CA LEU A 256 -17.62 14.85 -32.72
C LEU A 256 -18.71 14.32 -31.78
N THR A 257 -19.80 15.07 -31.65
CA THR A 257 -20.99 14.66 -30.90
C THR A 257 -22.06 14.14 -31.84
N LEU A 258 -22.49 12.90 -31.63
CA LEU A 258 -23.61 12.29 -32.34
C LEU A 258 -24.88 12.32 -31.49
N TYR A 259 -25.97 12.75 -32.11
CA TYR A 259 -27.31 12.85 -31.54
C TYR A 259 -28.16 11.66 -31.97
N ALA A 260 -28.89 11.06 -31.03
CA ALA A 260 -29.83 10.00 -31.35
C ALA A 260 -31.05 10.55 -32.09
N VAL A 261 -31.39 9.94 -33.23
CA VAL A 261 -32.57 10.28 -34.02
C VAL A 261 -33.69 9.31 -33.71
N TRP A 262 -34.85 9.88 -33.41
CA TRP A 262 -35.98 9.20 -32.78
C TRP A 262 -37.22 9.20 -33.68
N THR A 263 -37.97 8.11 -33.66
CA THR A 263 -39.33 8.04 -34.24
C THR A 263 -40.35 8.07 -33.11
N ALA A 264 -41.32 9.00 -33.17
CA ALA A 264 -42.37 9.10 -32.17
C ALA A 264 -43.32 7.88 -32.21
N LYS A 265 -43.68 7.36 -31.03
CA LYS A 265 -44.81 6.44 -30.87
C LYS A 265 -46.12 7.21 -31.08
N SER A 266 -47.12 6.56 -31.68
CA SER A 266 -48.41 7.17 -32.04
C SER A 266 -49.50 7.03 -30.97
N ASN A 267 -49.19 6.35 -29.86
CA ASN A 267 -50.11 5.90 -28.83
C ASN A 267 -49.58 6.17 -27.42
N THR A 268 -48.88 7.29 -27.23
CA THR A 268 -48.38 7.75 -25.94
C THR A 268 -49.54 8.32 -25.13
N ASN A 269 -49.65 7.89 -23.86
CA ASN A 269 -50.69 8.35 -22.96
C ASN A 269 -50.50 9.84 -22.59
N TYR A 270 -51.58 10.52 -22.25
CA TYR A 270 -51.55 11.79 -21.52
C TYR A 270 -52.81 11.91 -20.65
N THR A 271 -52.71 12.63 -19.54
CA THR A 271 -53.84 12.81 -18.61
C THR A 271 -54.57 14.11 -18.91
N VAL A 272 -55.90 14.06 -19.03
CA VAL A 272 -56.75 15.24 -19.02
C VAL A 272 -57.27 15.43 -17.60
N VAL A 273 -56.97 16.57 -16.98
CA VAL A 273 -57.43 16.90 -15.63
C VAL A 273 -58.44 18.02 -15.68
N PHE A 274 -59.60 17.79 -15.07
CA PHE A 274 -60.66 18.77 -14.92
C PHE A 274 -60.51 19.49 -13.58
N TRP A 275 -60.52 20.81 -13.63
CA TRP A 275 -60.31 21.73 -12.52
C TRP A 275 -61.52 22.61 -12.34
N LYS A 276 -61.98 22.79 -11.10
CA LYS A 276 -63.08 23.69 -10.72
C LYS A 276 -62.52 24.80 -9.85
N GLN A 277 -62.83 26.06 -10.14
CA GLN A 277 -62.32 27.21 -9.37
C GLN A 277 -62.51 26.97 -7.86
N SER A 278 -61.57 27.38 -7.02
CA SER A 278 -61.65 27.08 -5.59
C SER A 278 -62.82 27.79 -4.91
N VAL A 279 -63.34 27.20 -3.85
CA VAL A 279 -64.34 27.86 -3.00
C VAL A 279 -63.73 29.04 -2.22
N ASN A 280 -62.42 29.04 -2.03
CA ASN A 280 -61.71 30.06 -1.24
C ASN A 280 -61.30 31.31 -2.02
N ASP A 281 -61.47 31.30 -3.36
CA ASP A 281 -61.17 32.44 -4.23
C ASP A 281 -61.97 33.70 -3.86
N ASN A 282 -61.38 34.88 -4.09
CA ASN A 282 -62.18 36.10 -4.06
C ASN A 282 -63.22 36.08 -5.21
N LYS A 283 -64.47 36.44 -4.92
CA LYS A 283 -65.55 36.54 -5.94
C LYS A 283 -65.26 37.49 -7.10
N ASN A 284 -64.28 38.39 -6.94
CA ASN A 284 -63.83 39.33 -7.96
C ASN A 284 -62.47 38.94 -8.59
N ALA A 285 -61.91 37.77 -8.29
CA ALA A 285 -60.59 37.35 -8.75
C ALA A 285 -60.46 37.34 -10.29
N THR A 286 -59.37 37.92 -10.78
CA THR A 286 -58.94 37.82 -12.18
C THR A 286 -58.47 36.39 -12.50
N ASN A 287 -58.35 36.04 -13.80
CA ASN A 287 -58.02 34.66 -14.20
C ASN A 287 -56.68 34.14 -13.66
N ASP A 288 -55.76 35.03 -13.31
CA ASP A 288 -54.43 34.68 -12.79
C ASP A 288 -54.44 34.54 -11.26
N GLU A 289 -55.31 35.30 -10.56
CA GLU A 289 -55.56 35.16 -9.12
C GLU A 289 -56.43 33.93 -8.77
N LYS A 290 -57.17 33.37 -9.73
CA LYS A 290 -58.03 32.21 -9.51
C LYS A 290 -57.24 30.94 -9.21
N THR A 291 -57.52 30.32 -8.06
CA THR A 291 -57.05 28.98 -7.70
C THR A 291 -58.11 27.94 -8.08
N TYR A 292 -57.75 26.65 -8.17
CA TYR A 292 -58.67 25.60 -8.61
C TYR A 292 -58.54 24.31 -7.80
N ASP A 293 -59.68 23.77 -7.41
CA ASP A 293 -59.89 22.46 -6.80
C ASP A 293 -59.89 21.36 -7.89
N PHE A 294 -59.28 20.21 -7.61
CA PHE A 294 -59.36 19.04 -8.49
C PHE A 294 -60.82 18.52 -8.59
N ALA A 295 -61.27 18.21 -9.80
CA ALA A 295 -62.59 17.62 -10.03
C ALA A 295 -62.48 16.11 -10.31
N GLU A 296 -61.83 15.76 -11.40
CA GLU A 296 -61.69 14.39 -11.94
C GLU A 296 -60.66 14.40 -13.07
N SER A 297 -60.25 13.21 -13.54
CA SER A 297 -59.27 13.05 -14.61
C SER A 297 -59.51 11.80 -15.45
N GLU A 298 -59.12 11.84 -16.72
CA GLU A 298 -59.16 10.70 -17.66
C GLU A 298 -57.86 10.59 -18.45
N VAL A 299 -57.50 9.39 -18.91
CA VAL A 299 -56.30 9.18 -19.73
C VAL A 299 -56.69 9.05 -21.21
N ARG A 300 -55.97 9.74 -22.09
CA ARG A 300 -56.12 9.72 -23.54
C ARG A 300 -54.79 9.34 -24.21
N MET A 301 -54.80 9.14 -25.52
CA MET A 301 -53.59 8.81 -26.31
C MET A 301 -53.39 9.80 -27.45
N ALA A 302 -52.13 10.11 -27.77
CA ALA A 302 -51.71 10.83 -28.97
C ALA A 302 -50.28 10.40 -29.38
N ALA A 303 -49.72 11.03 -30.42
CA ALA A 303 -48.31 10.83 -30.76
C ALA A 303 -47.37 11.66 -29.88
N SER A 304 -46.19 11.11 -29.54
CA SER A 304 -45.15 11.87 -28.82
C SER A 304 -44.71 13.09 -29.63
N GLY A 305 -44.69 14.28 -29.01
CA GLY A 305 -44.44 15.56 -29.65
C GLY A 305 -45.67 16.21 -30.31
N ALA A 306 -46.86 15.59 -30.27
CA ALA A 306 -48.08 16.20 -30.81
C ALA A 306 -48.71 17.19 -29.83
N THR A 307 -49.21 18.31 -30.34
CA THR A 307 -50.03 19.26 -29.57
C THR A 307 -51.47 18.77 -29.43
N VAL A 308 -52.01 18.77 -28.22
CA VAL A 308 -53.38 18.39 -27.87
C VAL A 308 -54.10 19.54 -27.16
N SER A 309 -55.40 19.67 -27.41
CA SER A 309 -56.24 20.78 -26.94
C SER A 309 -57.55 20.26 -26.32
N PRO A 310 -58.23 21.03 -25.44
CA PRO A 310 -59.55 20.65 -24.95
C PRO A 310 -60.56 20.54 -26.09
N THR A 311 -61.41 19.51 -26.03
CA THR A 311 -62.42 19.22 -27.05
C THR A 311 -63.76 19.91 -26.73
N THR A 312 -64.67 19.93 -27.71
CA THR A 312 -66.06 20.37 -27.49
C THR A 312 -66.79 19.55 -26.42
N ALA A 313 -66.39 18.29 -26.17
CA ALA A 313 -66.94 17.50 -25.08
C ALA A 313 -66.40 17.97 -23.71
N ASP A 314 -65.12 18.35 -23.65
CA ASP A 314 -64.47 18.82 -22.42
C ASP A 314 -65.05 20.13 -21.90
N GLY A 315 -65.44 21.04 -22.81
CA GLY A 315 -66.10 22.31 -22.47
C GLY A 315 -67.62 22.21 -22.25
N ASN A 316 -68.25 21.09 -22.61
CA ASN A 316 -69.69 20.83 -22.41
C ASN A 316 -70.00 19.99 -21.15
N LYS A 317 -69.00 19.72 -20.31
CA LYS A 317 -69.13 18.86 -19.12
C LYS A 317 -69.93 19.59 -18.03
N ASN A 318 -71.03 18.98 -17.60
CA ASN A 318 -72.02 19.63 -16.74
C ASN A 318 -71.63 19.57 -15.24
N TYR A 319 -70.83 20.52 -14.79
CA TYR A 319 -70.61 20.77 -13.36
C TYR A 319 -71.62 21.79 -12.84
N GLN A 320 -72.56 21.36 -11.99
CA GLN A 320 -73.61 22.22 -11.46
C GLN A 320 -73.02 23.44 -10.71
N GLY A 321 -73.37 24.64 -11.16
CA GLY A 321 -72.89 25.89 -10.56
C GLY A 321 -71.55 26.41 -11.10
N PHE A 322 -71.04 25.83 -12.19
CA PHE A 322 -69.81 26.26 -12.86
C PHE A 322 -70.04 26.55 -14.35
N HIS A 323 -69.02 27.08 -15.04
CA HIS A 323 -68.96 27.26 -16.49
C HIS A 323 -67.53 27.09 -17.03
N TYR A 324 -67.38 26.69 -18.29
CA TYR A 324 -66.07 26.39 -18.89
C TYR A 324 -65.22 27.67 -19.12
N ASN A 325 -63.98 27.66 -18.62
CA ASN A 325 -63.00 28.73 -18.81
C ASN A 325 -62.07 28.40 -19.99
N ALA A 326 -62.51 28.79 -21.19
CA ALA A 326 -61.76 28.60 -22.43
C ALA A 326 -60.44 29.39 -22.50
N ALA A 327 -60.24 30.41 -21.65
CA ALA A 327 -59.03 31.23 -21.66
C ALA A 327 -57.87 30.60 -20.88
N LYS A 328 -58.16 29.91 -19.77
CA LYS A 328 -57.15 29.19 -18.97
C LYS A 328 -56.88 27.76 -19.49
N SER A 329 -57.84 27.19 -20.24
CA SER A 329 -57.77 25.82 -20.79
C SER A 329 -57.01 25.77 -22.12
N VAL A 330 -55.69 25.91 -22.05
CA VAL A 330 -54.80 25.98 -23.22
C VAL A 330 -54.35 24.61 -23.73
N ALA A 331 -53.78 24.59 -24.94
CA ALA A 331 -53.19 23.39 -25.54
C ALA A 331 -51.81 23.06 -24.93
N VAL A 332 -51.44 21.78 -24.93
CA VAL A 332 -50.15 21.27 -24.43
C VAL A 332 -49.53 20.28 -25.42
N THR A 333 -48.21 20.08 -25.36
CA THR A 333 -47.51 19.05 -26.15
C THR A 333 -47.41 17.75 -25.36
N VAL A 334 -47.66 16.61 -26.01
CA VAL A 334 -47.56 15.28 -25.39
C VAL A 334 -46.10 14.82 -25.36
N GLU A 335 -45.55 14.71 -24.16
CA GLU A 335 -44.19 14.25 -23.88
C GLU A 335 -44.09 12.73 -23.98
N GLY A 336 -42.90 12.22 -24.28
CA GLY A 336 -42.71 10.82 -24.63
C GLY A 336 -43.01 9.84 -23.50
N ASP A 337 -42.78 10.22 -22.25
CA ASP A 337 -43.11 9.39 -21.09
C ASP A 337 -44.60 9.38 -20.73
N GLY A 338 -45.40 10.26 -21.35
CA GLY A 338 -46.82 10.42 -21.10
C GLY A 338 -47.17 11.10 -19.78
N THR A 339 -46.21 11.80 -19.15
CA THR A 339 -46.46 12.62 -17.95
C THR A 339 -47.39 13.82 -18.21
N THR A 340 -47.52 14.25 -19.47
CA THR A 340 -48.29 15.42 -19.89
C THR A 340 -49.69 15.49 -19.29
N ILE A 341 -49.99 16.63 -18.69
CA ILE A 341 -51.31 16.98 -18.18
C ILE A 341 -51.94 18.08 -19.04
N LEU A 342 -53.04 17.77 -19.71
CA LEU A 342 -53.93 18.75 -20.34
C LEU A 342 -54.94 19.24 -19.29
N ASN A 343 -54.84 20.51 -18.89
CA ASN A 343 -55.69 21.09 -17.86
C ASN A 343 -56.94 21.76 -18.45
N VAL A 344 -58.12 21.39 -17.96
CA VAL A 344 -59.43 21.89 -18.39
C VAL A 344 -60.12 22.58 -17.21
N TYR A 345 -60.28 23.89 -17.27
CA TYR A 345 -60.70 24.75 -16.15
C TYR A 345 -62.18 25.16 -16.24
N TYR A 346 -62.83 25.20 -15.08
CA TYR A 346 -64.23 25.60 -14.90
C TYR A 346 -64.37 26.63 -13.78
N ASP A 347 -64.90 27.80 -14.09
CA ASP A 347 -65.13 28.91 -13.17
C ASP A 347 -66.44 28.72 -12.38
N ARG A 348 -66.52 29.22 -11.15
CA ARG A 348 -67.77 29.23 -10.36
C ARG A 348 -68.71 30.31 -10.91
N ASN A 349 -69.99 29.98 -11.00
CA ASN A 349 -71.03 30.96 -11.29
C ASN A 349 -71.23 31.88 -10.08
N LEU A 350 -71.44 33.17 -10.33
CA LEU A 350 -71.82 34.11 -9.28
C LEU A 350 -73.29 33.92 -8.90
N LEU A 351 -73.57 34.00 -7.60
CA LEU A 351 -74.92 34.04 -7.07
C LEU A 351 -75.15 35.34 -6.31
N THR A 352 -76.20 36.07 -6.66
CA THR A 352 -76.64 37.30 -5.97
C THR A 352 -78.04 37.14 -5.39
N ILE A 353 -78.16 37.34 -4.09
CA ILE A 353 -79.42 37.36 -3.35
C ILE A 353 -79.79 38.82 -3.05
N ASP A 354 -80.94 39.27 -3.55
CA ASP A 354 -81.50 40.61 -3.40
C ASP A 354 -82.60 40.58 -2.33
N PHE A 355 -82.27 41.06 -1.14
CA PHE A 355 -83.15 41.06 0.04
C PHE A 355 -83.98 42.35 0.08
N ARG A 356 -85.30 42.22 0.25
CA ARG A 356 -86.24 43.35 0.29
C ARG A 356 -87.15 43.25 1.51
N VAL A 357 -87.23 44.30 2.32
CA VAL A 357 -88.16 44.39 3.47
C VAL A 357 -89.26 45.40 3.19
N ASP A 358 -90.51 45.04 3.54
CA ASP A 358 -91.66 45.95 3.44
C ASP A 358 -91.66 46.88 4.66
N VAL A 359 -91.00 48.04 4.55
CA VAL A 359 -91.04 49.07 5.60
C VAL A 359 -92.38 49.82 5.54
N PRO A 360 -93.17 49.88 6.64
CA PRO A 360 -94.34 50.74 6.71
C PRO A 360 -93.94 52.22 6.60
N ALA A 361 -94.62 52.98 5.74
CA ALA A 361 -94.36 54.41 5.60
C ALA A 361 -94.96 55.19 6.77
N ASP A 362 -94.12 55.62 7.72
CA ASP A 362 -94.51 56.51 8.82
C ASP A 362 -94.41 57.97 8.36
N LEU A 363 -95.53 58.71 8.40
CA LEU A 363 -95.66 60.06 7.84
C LEU A 363 -95.58 61.13 8.93
N GLY A 364 -94.42 61.22 9.58
CA GLY A 364 -94.10 62.27 10.55
C GLY A 364 -93.79 63.62 9.87
N PHE A 365 -94.80 64.48 9.74
CA PHE A 365 -94.60 65.90 9.39
C PHE A 365 -94.44 66.76 10.66
N PRO A 366 -93.33 67.50 10.77
CA PRO A 366 -93.45 68.94 10.95
C PRO A 366 -92.53 69.75 10.00
N ASP A 367 -92.66 71.08 10.06
CA ASP A 367 -91.76 72.08 9.46
C ASP A 367 -91.57 72.09 7.93
N VAL A 368 -92.69 72.26 7.21
CA VAL A 368 -92.69 73.06 5.97
C VAL A 368 -93.75 74.16 6.07
N LYS A 369 -93.32 75.42 6.12
CA LYS A 369 -94.21 76.58 5.91
C LYS A 369 -94.47 76.76 4.42
N ILE A 370 -95.72 77.04 4.05
CA ILE A 370 -96.09 77.48 2.70
C ILE A 370 -96.34 78.99 2.75
N GLU A 371 -95.58 79.74 1.95
CA GLU A 371 -96.03 81.02 1.39
C GLU A 371 -95.88 80.97 -0.13
N GLN A 372 -96.68 81.77 -0.85
CA GLN A 372 -97.01 81.49 -2.25
C GLN A 372 -96.02 82.05 -3.28
N ALA A 373 -95.63 81.15 -4.20
CA ALA A 373 -95.60 81.34 -5.65
C ALA A 373 -95.28 82.75 -6.21
N GLY A 374 -93.99 82.99 -6.51
CA GLY A 374 -93.58 83.88 -7.61
C GLY A 374 -93.45 83.08 -8.92
N SER A 375 -94.42 83.20 -9.83
CA SER A 375 -94.38 82.56 -11.16
C SER A 375 -93.21 83.09 -12.02
N GLN A 376 -92.65 82.36 -12.98
CA GLN A 376 -93.32 81.85 -14.20
C GLN A 376 -92.80 80.48 -14.67
N GLN A 377 -93.73 79.53 -14.88
CA GLN A 377 -93.69 78.65 -16.05
C GLN A 377 -94.29 79.39 -17.26
N PRO A 378 -94.01 79.00 -18.51
CA PRO A 378 -94.41 79.78 -19.69
C PRO A 378 -95.92 79.70 -19.98
N PRO A 379 -96.55 80.76 -20.52
CA PRO A 379 -97.98 80.80 -20.81
C PRO A 379 -98.34 80.17 -22.17
N ALA A 380 -99.50 79.50 -22.19
CA ALA A 380 -100.30 79.24 -23.39
C ALA A 380 -101.74 79.75 -23.10
N PRO A 381 -102.36 80.62 -23.92
CA PRO A 381 -103.62 81.28 -23.54
C PRO A 381 -104.90 80.47 -23.81
N ASP A 382 -105.89 80.65 -22.92
CA ASP A 382 -107.35 80.60 -23.11
C ASP A 382 -107.93 79.72 -24.25
N GLY A 383 -108.19 78.45 -23.93
CA GLY A 383 -108.87 77.52 -24.84
C GLY A 383 -109.47 76.24 -24.22
N TYR A 384 -109.70 76.21 -22.90
CA TYR A 384 -109.99 75.00 -22.07
C TYR A 384 -108.80 74.00 -22.00
N GLN A 385 -108.39 73.36 -20.90
CA GLN A 385 -108.90 73.01 -19.55
C GLN A 385 -109.56 71.62 -19.36
N TYR A 386 -108.81 70.75 -18.67
CA TYR A 386 -109.25 69.50 -18.00
C TYR A 386 -109.89 68.46 -18.96
N TRP A 387 -110.43 67.28 -18.63
CA TRP A 387 -110.95 66.63 -17.42
C TRP A 387 -110.31 65.22 -17.29
N GLY A 388 -110.32 64.48 -16.18
CA GLY A 388 -110.95 64.59 -14.86
C GLY A 388 -110.99 63.17 -14.23
N ARG A 389 -111.59 62.96 -13.04
CA ARG A 389 -111.86 61.60 -12.51
C ARG A 389 -113.19 61.46 -11.76
N LYS A 390 -114.30 61.27 -12.48
CA LYS A 390 -115.44 60.50 -11.98
C LYS A 390 -116.32 59.97 -13.11
N ARG A 391 -116.60 58.66 -13.11
CA ARG A 391 -117.71 58.09 -13.88
C ARG A 391 -118.96 58.10 -12.98
N ILE A 392 -119.78 59.15 -13.07
CA ILE A 392 -121.17 59.06 -12.58
C ILE A 392 -121.98 58.48 -13.72
N GLY A 393 -122.15 57.16 -13.70
CA GLY A 393 -122.89 56.45 -14.75
C GLY A 393 -124.38 56.42 -14.48
N TRP A 394 -125.18 56.77 -15.50
CA TRP A 394 -126.52 56.22 -15.72
C TRP A 394 -126.75 55.96 -17.21
N THR A 395 -125.83 55.20 -17.83
CA THR A 395 -126.01 54.34 -19.03
C THR A 395 -124.65 53.75 -19.44
N SER A 396 -124.65 52.47 -19.88
CA SER A 396 -123.56 51.72 -20.55
C SER A 396 -122.16 51.61 -19.89
N GLN A 397 -121.50 50.47 -20.14
CA GLN A 397 -120.08 50.13 -19.87
C GLN A 397 -119.50 50.43 -18.47
N TYR A 398 -119.41 49.40 -17.63
CA TYR A 398 -118.65 49.44 -16.37
C TYR A 398 -117.17 49.82 -16.58
N ASN A 399 -116.61 50.63 -15.68
CA ASN A 399 -115.16 50.74 -15.47
C ASN A 399 -114.88 51.12 -14.01
N TYR A 400 -114.30 50.18 -13.26
CA TYR A 400 -113.81 50.39 -11.90
C TYR A 400 -112.35 50.86 -11.96
N TYR A 401 -112.04 52.05 -11.45
CA TYR A 401 -110.67 52.52 -11.31
C TYR A 401 -110.14 52.24 -9.90
N TYR A 402 -109.38 51.16 -9.75
CA TYR A 402 -108.54 50.95 -8.58
C TYR A 402 -107.42 51.99 -8.56
N LEU A 403 -107.62 53.08 -7.80
CA LEU A 403 -106.50 53.84 -7.25
C LEU A 403 -105.87 53.00 -6.13
N ARG A 404 -105.03 52.03 -6.50
CA ARG A 404 -103.92 51.69 -5.62
C ARG A 404 -103.01 52.91 -5.57
N ASN A 405 -102.79 53.45 -4.38
CA ASN A 405 -101.54 54.15 -4.14
C ASN A 405 -100.45 53.10 -4.29
N ASN A 406 -99.79 53.06 -5.46
CA ASN A 406 -98.42 52.57 -5.52
C ASN A 406 -97.56 53.63 -4.81
N ILE A 407 -97.63 53.61 -3.48
CA ILE A 407 -96.44 53.82 -2.66
C ILE A 407 -95.45 52.80 -3.22
N ILE A 408 -94.50 53.27 -4.02
CA ILE A 408 -93.26 52.53 -4.21
C ILE A 408 -92.55 52.72 -2.88
N PRO A 409 -92.39 51.69 -2.03
CA PRO A 409 -91.49 51.84 -0.91
C PRO A 409 -90.12 52.10 -1.53
N THR A 410 -89.40 53.12 -1.07
CA THR A 410 -87.95 53.17 -1.23
C THR A 410 -87.41 52.01 -0.40
N SER A 411 -87.39 50.82 -1.00
CA SER A 411 -87.07 49.58 -0.31
C SER A 411 -85.62 49.63 0.11
N ASN A 412 -85.38 49.75 1.42
CA ASN A 412 -84.08 49.60 2.05
C ASN A 412 -83.65 48.13 1.99
N GLY A 413 -83.43 47.64 0.76
CA GLY A 413 -82.94 46.32 0.45
C GLY A 413 -81.42 46.30 0.35
N PHE A 414 -80.87 45.09 0.45
CA PHE A 414 -79.43 44.84 0.39
C PHE A 414 -79.15 43.60 -0.44
N LYS A 415 -77.90 43.45 -0.91
CA LYS A 415 -77.48 42.35 -1.79
C LYS A 415 -76.32 41.60 -1.20
N TYR A 416 -76.43 40.28 -1.15
CA TYR A 416 -75.32 39.37 -0.88
C TYR A 416 -74.91 38.70 -2.18
N THR A 417 -73.65 38.86 -2.57
CA THR A 417 -73.07 38.24 -3.77
C THR A 417 -71.84 37.42 -3.39
N GLY A 418 -71.75 36.19 -3.88
CA GLY A 418 -70.61 35.28 -3.67
C GLY A 418 -70.53 34.23 -4.79
N LEU A 419 -69.43 33.47 -4.82
CA LEU A 419 -69.27 32.34 -5.74
C LEU A 419 -70.12 31.16 -5.27
N TYR A 420 -70.65 30.38 -6.22
CA TYR A 420 -71.40 29.16 -5.92
C TYR A 420 -70.62 28.21 -4.97
N GLY A 421 -71.21 27.90 -3.83
CA GLY A 421 -70.59 27.06 -2.78
C GLY A 421 -69.84 27.81 -1.68
N GLN A 422 -69.62 29.12 -1.77
CA GLN A 422 -69.03 29.89 -0.66
C GLN A 422 -69.98 30.03 0.51
N THR A 423 -69.44 30.05 1.74
CA THR A 423 -70.21 30.49 2.92
C THR A 423 -70.55 31.98 2.83
N LEU A 424 -71.59 32.40 3.55
CA LEU A 424 -71.87 33.82 3.81
C LEU A 424 -70.71 34.48 4.58
N ALA A 425 -70.14 33.76 5.55
CA ALA A 425 -69.01 34.23 6.36
C ALA A 425 -67.74 34.53 5.54
N GLN A 426 -67.42 33.71 4.52
CA GLN A 426 -66.33 33.99 3.55
C GLN A 426 -66.54 35.27 2.71
N ASN A 427 -67.71 35.91 2.82
CA ASN A 427 -68.08 37.13 2.11
C ASN A 427 -68.47 38.28 3.08
N ASP A 428 -68.09 38.17 4.35
CA ASP A 428 -68.42 39.11 5.44
C ASP A 428 -69.93 39.30 5.68
N TYR A 429 -70.74 38.29 5.32
CA TYR A 429 -72.19 38.29 5.48
C TYR A 429 -72.64 37.38 6.64
N THR A 430 -73.70 37.80 7.33
CA THR A 430 -74.39 37.01 8.36
C THR A 430 -75.83 36.74 7.91
N TRP A 431 -76.40 35.59 8.23
CA TRP A 431 -77.80 35.33 7.89
C TRP A 431 -78.75 36.20 8.72
N HIS A 432 -79.57 37.01 8.06
CA HIS A 432 -80.63 37.81 8.69
C HIS A 432 -81.80 36.91 9.12
N ASP A 433 -81.80 36.48 10.39
CA ASP A 433 -82.82 35.60 10.97
C ASP A 433 -84.04 36.35 11.54
N GLU A 434 -83.99 37.68 11.60
CA GLU A 434 -85.06 38.53 12.11
C GLU A 434 -86.29 38.58 11.17
N TYR A 435 -86.14 38.11 9.93
CA TYR A 435 -87.22 37.97 8.95
C TYR A 435 -87.35 36.55 8.38
N LYS A 436 -88.60 36.13 8.16
CA LYS A 436 -88.95 35.00 7.30
C LYS A 436 -88.90 35.45 5.84
N TRP A 437 -87.89 35.02 5.08
CA TRP A 437 -87.70 35.42 3.68
C TRP A 437 -88.53 34.55 2.71
N THR A 438 -89.32 35.18 1.84
CA THR A 438 -90.26 34.50 0.92
C THR A 438 -90.09 34.93 -0.54
N SER A 439 -90.50 34.09 -1.49
CA SER A 439 -90.32 34.31 -2.94
C SER A 439 -91.08 35.52 -3.53
N SER A 440 -92.08 36.07 -2.83
CA SER A 440 -92.81 37.26 -3.26
C SER A 440 -93.29 38.09 -2.07
N SER A 441 -93.57 39.38 -2.28
CA SER A 441 -94.18 40.25 -1.26
C SER A 441 -95.58 39.78 -0.81
N SER A 442 -96.25 38.93 -1.59
CA SER A 442 -97.50 38.23 -1.23
C SER A 442 -97.30 36.88 -0.51
N GLY A 443 -96.05 36.49 -0.20
CA GLY A 443 -95.70 35.18 0.34
C GLY A 443 -95.35 34.15 -0.75
N GLY A 444 -95.10 32.90 -0.33
CA GLY A 444 -94.70 31.81 -1.23
C GLY A 444 -93.64 30.91 -0.61
N ASN A 445 -92.82 30.28 -1.46
CA ASN A 445 -91.73 29.42 -1.01
C ASN A 445 -90.75 30.21 -0.11
N THR A 446 -90.45 29.64 1.06
CA THR A 446 -89.65 30.30 2.10
C THR A 446 -88.20 29.85 2.06
N LEU A 447 -87.27 30.81 2.03
CA LEU A 447 -85.87 30.61 2.36
C LEU A 447 -85.68 30.91 3.84
N THR A 448 -85.61 29.87 4.68
CA THR A 448 -85.60 30.04 6.16
C THR A 448 -84.20 30.33 6.71
N PHE A 449 -83.20 29.73 6.09
CA PHE A 449 -81.80 29.79 6.47
C PHE A 449 -80.92 29.45 5.26
N LEU A 450 -79.71 29.99 5.25
CA LEU A 450 -78.64 29.70 4.31
C LEU A 450 -77.29 29.88 5.02
N ASP A 451 -76.39 28.90 4.89
CA ASP A 451 -75.00 29.01 5.38
C ASP A 451 -74.06 29.37 4.21
N SER A 452 -74.30 28.76 3.05
CA SER A 452 -73.54 28.95 1.82
C SER A 452 -74.40 29.29 0.60
N PHE A 453 -73.81 29.97 -0.38
CA PHE A 453 -74.34 30.28 -1.73
C PHE A 453 -74.57 29.01 -2.58
N ILE A 454 -75.41 28.09 -2.09
CA ILE A 454 -75.81 26.82 -2.71
C ILE A 454 -77.33 26.82 -2.83
N PHE A 455 -77.83 26.81 -4.06
CA PHE A 455 -79.28 26.86 -4.36
C PHE A 455 -79.63 25.88 -5.48
N ASP A 456 -79.76 24.61 -5.10
CA ASP A 456 -80.15 23.56 -6.03
C ASP A 456 -81.61 23.72 -6.46
N ASN A 457 -81.85 23.76 -7.78
CA ASN A 457 -83.17 23.64 -8.41
C ASN A 457 -84.27 24.61 -7.90
N LEU A 458 -83.99 25.93 -7.91
CA LEU A 458 -85.01 26.97 -7.74
C LEU A 458 -85.34 27.73 -9.05
N PRO A 459 -86.09 27.15 -10.02
CA PRO A 459 -86.44 27.78 -11.29
C PRO A 459 -87.44 28.97 -11.19
N ALA A 460 -87.75 29.45 -9.98
CA ALA A 460 -88.83 30.39 -9.70
C ALA A 460 -88.37 31.77 -9.17
N TYR A 461 -87.06 32.04 -9.08
CA TYR A 461 -86.52 33.18 -8.31
C TYR A 461 -85.74 34.24 -9.11
N GLY A 462 -85.41 33.97 -10.38
CA GLY A 462 -84.81 34.95 -11.29
C GLY A 462 -84.32 34.33 -12.60
N SER A 463 -84.08 35.18 -13.61
CA SER A 463 -83.45 34.76 -14.86
C SER A 463 -81.93 34.74 -14.66
N PRO A 464 -81.21 33.66 -15.05
CA PRO A 464 -79.76 33.74 -15.16
C PRO A 464 -79.40 34.72 -16.28
N THR A 465 -78.43 35.59 -16.02
CA THR A 465 -77.57 36.12 -17.09
C THR A 465 -76.42 35.15 -17.29
N THR A 466 -75.65 35.30 -18.37
CA THR A 466 -74.48 34.44 -18.64
C THR A 466 -73.56 34.40 -17.41
N TYR A 467 -73.49 33.23 -16.76
CA TYR A 467 -72.68 32.94 -15.57
C TYR A 467 -73.04 33.70 -14.27
N THR A 468 -74.22 34.32 -14.16
CA THR A 468 -74.71 34.89 -12.89
C THR A 468 -76.19 34.57 -12.64
N THR A 469 -76.46 33.99 -11.48
CA THR A 469 -77.82 33.74 -10.98
C THR A 469 -78.25 34.86 -10.05
N TYR A 470 -79.44 35.41 -10.27
CA TYR A 470 -80.08 36.37 -9.36
C TYR A 470 -81.28 35.72 -8.67
N ILE A 471 -81.42 35.96 -7.37
CA ILE A 471 -82.54 35.52 -6.52
C ILE A 471 -83.07 36.74 -5.79
N THR A 472 -84.38 37.02 -5.85
CA THR A 472 -85.02 38.05 -5.02
C THR A 472 -85.81 37.42 -3.88
N VAL A 473 -85.68 37.94 -2.67
CA VAL A 473 -86.45 37.49 -1.48
C VAL A 473 -87.06 38.64 -0.69
N TYR A 474 -88.24 38.40 -0.14
CA TYR A 474 -89.06 39.39 0.57
C TYR A 474 -89.21 39.01 2.04
N GLY A 475 -88.70 39.87 2.93
CA GLY A 475 -88.71 39.66 4.38
C GLY A 475 -90.07 39.94 5.00
N LYS A 476 -90.52 39.03 5.86
CA LYS A 476 -91.76 39.14 6.64
C LYS A 476 -91.50 38.84 8.11
N ASN A 477 -92.16 39.55 9.02
CA ASN A 477 -92.00 39.30 10.46
C ASN A 477 -92.32 37.83 10.80
N PRO A 478 -91.46 37.13 11.56
CA PRO A 478 -91.68 35.74 11.97
C PRO A 478 -92.75 35.67 13.06
N THR A 479 -94.02 35.65 12.65
CA THR A 479 -95.11 35.19 13.51
C THR A 479 -95.06 33.65 13.65
N GLY A 480 -95.59 33.14 14.77
CA GLY A 480 -95.68 31.71 15.03
C GLY A 480 -94.63 31.17 16.03
N ASN A 481 -94.96 30.00 16.61
CA ASN A 481 -94.13 29.32 17.61
C ASN A 481 -93.44 28.05 17.07
N ALA A 482 -93.55 27.76 15.77
CA ALA A 482 -92.95 26.56 15.20
C ALA A 482 -91.45 26.75 14.94
N GLN A 483 -90.69 25.65 14.89
CA GLN A 483 -89.24 25.68 14.69
C GLN A 483 -88.78 24.73 13.59
N ILE A 484 -87.76 25.14 12.84
CA ILE A 484 -86.98 24.29 11.94
C ILE A 484 -85.57 24.18 12.51
N ILE A 485 -85.11 22.95 12.75
CA ILE A 485 -83.78 22.66 13.27
C ILE A 485 -82.97 21.88 12.23
N HIS A 486 -81.75 22.33 11.97
CA HIS A 486 -80.80 21.68 11.07
C HIS A 486 -79.69 21.00 11.87
N TYR A 487 -79.37 19.75 11.51
CA TYR A 487 -78.29 18.95 12.08
C TYR A 487 -77.25 18.60 10.99
N LYS A 488 -75.97 18.74 11.30
CA LYS A 488 -74.85 18.23 10.48
C LYS A 488 -74.33 16.92 11.06
N GLU A 489 -73.85 16.03 10.20
CA GLU A 489 -73.19 14.80 10.61
C GLU A 489 -71.73 15.06 11.06
N ALA A 490 -71.32 14.50 12.19
CA ALA A 490 -69.93 14.51 12.64
C ALA A 490 -69.11 13.39 11.97
N LEU A 491 -67.78 13.41 12.11
CA LEU A 491 -66.90 12.40 11.51
C LEU A 491 -67.21 10.98 12.00
N ASP A 492 -67.61 10.84 13.28
CA ASP A 492 -68.02 9.59 13.92
C ASP A 492 -69.45 9.11 13.54
N GLY A 493 -70.18 9.86 12.71
CA GLY A 493 -71.57 9.56 12.32
C GLY A 493 -72.64 10.03 13.32
N THR A 494 -72.26 10.74 14.39
CA THR A 494 -73.23 11.40 15.28
C THR A 494 -73.82 12.67 14.63
N TRP A 495 -74.83 13.27 15.25
CA TRP A 495 -75.60 14.38 14.69
C TRP A 495 -75.55 15.60 15.60
N VAL A 496 -74.93 16.68 15.12
CA VAL A 496 -74.70 17.94 15.86
C VAL A 496 -75.67 19.02 15.36
N GLU A 497 -76.29 19.76 16.27
CA GLU A 497 -77.18 20.88 15.90
C GLU A 497 -76.36 22.02 15.27
N ALA A 498 -76.84 22.55 14.14
CA ALA A 498 -76.10 23.50 13.30
C ALA A 498 -76.84 24.82 13.04
N ASN A 499 -78.17 24.84 13.14
CA ASN A 499 -78.99 26.08 13.15
C ASN A 499 -80.42 25.76 13.61
N THR A 500 -81.08 26.69 14.31
CA THR A 500 -82.49 26.60 14.71
C THR A 500 -83.23 27.91 14.39
N THR A 501 -84.21 27.85 13.48
CA THR A 501 -84.98 29.03 13.00
C THR A 501 -86.45 28.95 13.41
N LYS A 502 -87.04 30.07 13.86
CA LYS A 502 -88.47 30.19 14.21
C LYS A 502 -89.35 30.50 12.98
N THR A 503 -90.58 29.99 12.96
CA THR A 503 -91.50 30.10 11.82
C THR A 503 -92.97 29.85 12.24
N ASN A 504 -93.90 30.09 11.32
CA ASN A 504 -95.22 29.46 11.33
C ASN A 504 -95.16 28.00 10.85
N SER A 505 -96.21 27.24 11.12
CA SER A 505 -96.53 25.99 10.43
C SER A 505 -96.60 26.17 8.90
N GLY A 506 -96.39 25.09 8.15
CA GLY A 506 -96.53 25.12 6.69
C GLY A 506 -95.75 24.00 6.00
N THR A 507 -95.42 24.22 4.73
CA THR A 507 -94.57 23.32 3.92
C THR A 507 -93.18 23.92 3.76
N PHE A 508 -92.16 23.12 4.04
CA PHE A 508 -90.75 23.43 3.80
C PHE A 508 -90.28 22.72 2.53
N ASN A 509 -89.48 23.39 1.70
CA ASN A 509 -88.80 22.78 0.56
C ASN A 509 -87.34 22.56 0.91
N PHE A 510 -86.82 21.37 0.65
CA PHE A 510 -85.43 21.02 0.96
C PHE A 510 -84.49 21.54 -0.12
N SER A 511 -83.42 22.19 0.32
CA SER A 511 -82.22 22.54 -0.46
C SER A 511 -81.00 22.07 0.32
N ASN A 512 -79.86 21.89 -0.34
CA ASN A 512 -78.60 21.95 0.39
C ASN A 512 -78.41 23.36 0.96
N LYS A 513 -77.60 23.48 2.01
CA LYS A 513 -77.40 24.74 2.76
C LYS A 513 -75.97 24.96 3.23
N TYR A 514 -75.26 23.87 3.53
CA TYR A 514 -73.90 23.85 4.08
C TYR A 514 -72.94 23.26 3.03
N THR A 515 -71.77 23.88 2.84
CA THR A 515 -70.73 23.33 1.96
C THR A 515 -70.18 22.03 2.54
N GLY A 516 -70.03 20.98 1.70
CA GLY A 516 -69.57 19.66 2.12
C GLY A 516 -70.63 18.74 2.76
N PHE A 517 -71.91 19.13 2.76
CA PHE A 517 -73.01 18.29 3.26
C PHE A 517 -74.20 18.26 2.29
N THR A 518 -74.94 17.14 2.29
CA THR A 518 -76.15 16.95 1.49
C THR A 518 -77.38 16.70 2.38
N VAL A 519 -78.49 17.39 2.11
CA VAL A 519 -79.75 17.19 2.86
C VAL A 519 -80.32 15.80 2.57
N ALA A 520 -80.44 14.97 3.61
CA ALA A 520 -80.65 13.53 3.46
C ALA A 520 -81.85 12.98 4.26
N TYR A 521 -82.17 13.53 5.44
CA TYR A 521 -83.31 13.08 6.23
C TYR A 521 -84.09 14.23 6.89
N TYR A 522 -85.36 13.99 7.20
CA TYR A 522 -86.17 14.87 8.03
C TYR A 522 -87.10 14.11 8.99
N ARG A 523 -87.58 14.77 10.03
CA ARG A 523 -88.81 14.41 10.74
C ARG A 523 -89.64 15.66 11.03
N ALA A 524 -90.96 15.56 10.90
CA ALA A 524 -91.90 16.59 11.29
C ALA A 524 -92.61 16.18 12.59
N ASP A 525 -92.88 17.16 13.46
CA ASP A 525 -93.71 17.04 14.68
C ASP A 525 -93.35 15.84 15.57
N ASN A 526 -92.04 15.66 15.81
CA ASN A 526 -91.43 14.58 16.58
C ASN A 526 -91.68 13.14 16.04
N GLY A 527 -92.17 13.00 14.81
CA GLY A 527 -92.37 11.69 14.16
C GLY A 527 -91.08 10.96 13.76
N SER A 528 -91.22 9.83 13.07
CA SER A 528 -90.09 9.05 12.55
C SER A 528 -89.27 9.81 11.51
N TRP A 529 -87.96 9.58 11.49
CA TRP A 529 -87.07 10.04 10.42
C TRP A 529 -87.44 9.41 9.07
N LYS A 530 -87.41 10.22 8.02
CA LYS A 530 -87.70 9.87 6.63
C LYS A 530 -86.57 10.40 5.74
N ALA A 531 -86.22 9.67 4.69
CA ALA A 531 -85.27 10.16 3.68
C ALA A 531 -85.86 11.35 2.88
N THR A 532 -84.99 12.20 2.37
CA THR A 532 -85.32 13.34 1.49
C THR A 532 -84.12 13.74 0.63
N SER A 533 -84.31 14.67 -0.29
CA SER A 533 -83.30 15.21 -1.21
C SER A 533 -83.53 16.71 -1.45
N PRO A 534 -82.57 17.45 -2.04
CA PRO A 534 -82.86 18.73 -2.66
C PRO A 534 -84.06 18.64 -3.63
N GLY A 535 -84.89 19.68 -3.65
CA GLY A 535 -86.11 19.75 -4.47
C GLY A 535 -87.34 19.04 -3.88
N SER A 536 -87.18 18.16 -2.88
CA SER A 536 -88.30 17.55 -2.14
C SER A 536 -88.96 18.56 -1.19
N SER A 537 -90.13 18.23 -0.62
CA SER A 537 -90.81 19.06 0.39
C SER A 537 -91.49 18.24 1.50
N ALA A 538 -91.76 18.90 2.63
CA ALA A 538 -92.45 18.30 3.78
C ALA A 538 -93.28 19.35 4.55
N SER A 539 -94.46 18.95 5.03
CA SER A 539 -95.31 19.79 5.89
C SER A 539 -95.08 19.52 7.38
N TYR A 540 -95.19 20.56 8.20
CA TYR A 540 -94.99 20.54 9.66
C TYR A 540 -95.92 21.56 10.35
N SER A 541 -96.31 21.28 11.58
CA SER A 541 -97.23 22.12 12.39
C SER A 541 -96.54 22.85 13.54
N SER A 542 -95.54 22.24 14.16
CA SER A 542 -94.85 22.74 15.36
C SER A 542 -93.33 22.60 15.28
N LYS A 543 -92.81 21.52 14.70
CA LYS A 543 -91.37 21.26 14.62
C LYS A 543 -91.02 20.55 13.32
N LEU A 544 -89.92 20.94 12.69
CA LEU A 544 -89.26 20.20 11.62
C LEU A 544 -87.79 20.05 11.99
N GLU A 545 -87.27 18.83 11.92
CA GLU A 545 -85.85 18.55 12.14
C GLU A 545 -85.28 17.95 10.85
N VAL A 546 -84.13 18.45 10.43
CA VAL A 546 -83.55 18.18 9.10
C VAL A 546 -82.08 17.81 9.28
N ARG A 547 -81.65 16.71 8.67
CA ARG A 547 -80.31 16.15 8.77
C ARG A 547 -79.57 16.24 7.44
N HIS A 548 -78.37 16.79 7.49
CA HIS A 548 -77.44 16.93 6.38
C HIS A 548 -76.28 15.96 6.56
N THR A 549 -76.26 14.89 5.75
CA THR A 549 -75.19 13.89 5.71
C THR A 549 -73.89 14.53 5.22
N ARG A 550 -72.76 14.12 5.80
CA ARG A 550 -71.43 14.61 5.44
C ARG A 550 -70.97 13.95 4.15
N ASN A 551 -70.59 14.74 3.15
CA ASN A 551 -70.15 14.22 1.86
C ASN A 551 -68.78 13.54 1.98
N SER A 552 -68.55 12.53 1.14
CA SER A 552 -67.22 11.97 0.87
C SER A 552 -66.64 12.54 -0.42
N TYR A 553 -65.30 12.56 -0.49
CA TYR A 553 -64.52 13.02 -1.63
C TYR A 553 -63.27 12.14 -1.80
N ASN A 554 -62.73 12.08 -3.02
CA ASN A 554 -61.59 11.24 -3.36
C ASN A 554 -60.26 11.97 -3.22
N LEU A 555 -59.34 11.41 -2.43
CA LEU A 555 -57.92 11.72 -2.43
C LEU A 555 -57.21 10.83 -3.47
N THR A 556 -56.62 11.45 -4.49
CA THR A 556 -56.02 10.77 -5.65
C THR A 556 -54.51 10.92 -5.62
N PHE A 557 -53.78 9.80 -5.69
CA PHE A 557 -52.32 9.76 -5.70
C PHE A 557 -51.85 9.57 -7.13
N TYR A 558 -51.37 10.64 -7.76
CA TYR A 558 -50.88 10.64 -9.14
C TYR A 558 -49.36 10.41 -9.16
N ASN A 559 -48.95 9.35 -9.85
CA ASN A 559 -47.56 8.92 -9.96
C ASN A 559 -47.13 8.97 -11.43
N TYR A 560 -46.39 10.03 -11.79
CA TYR A 560 -45.77 10.22 -13.11
C TYR A 560 -46.76 10.34 -14.28
N ASN A 561 -47.33 9.23 -14.75
CA ASN A 561 -48.27 9.17 -15.87
C ASN A 561 -49.54 8.35 -15.55
N ALA A 562 -49.77 7.98 -14.28
CA ALA A 562 -50.89 7.16 -13.86
C ALA A 562 -51.39 7.48 -12.44
N VAL A 563 -52.67 7.19 -12.16
CA VAL A 563 -53.20 7.17 -10.79
C VAL A 563 -52.76 5.87 -10.11
N ALA A 564 -51.96 5.99 -9.05
CA ALA A 564 -51.42 4.84 -8.31
C ALA A 564 -52.33 4.37 -7.16
N LYS A 565 -53.13 5.28 -6.59
CA LYS A 565 -54.07 5.01 -5.49
C LYS A 565 -55.20 6.04 -5.47
N VAL A 566 -56.39 5.64 -5.02
CA VAL A 566 -57.51 6.55 -4.67
C VAL A 566 -58.05 6.13 -3.30
N GLU A 567 -58.37 7.10 -2.45
CA GLU A 567 -58.97 6.91 -1.12
C GLU A 567 -60.21 7.80 -0.98
N GLU A 568 -61.35 7.23 -0.63
CA GLU A 568 -62.60 7.99 -0.39
C GLU A 568 -62.69 8.38 1.10
N LEU A 569 -62.74 9.68 1.37
CA LEU A 569 -62.69 10.25 2.72
C LEU A 569 -63.80 11.28 2.93
N LYS A 570 -64.41 11.28 4.12
CA LYS A 570 -65.41 12.30 4.50
C LYS A 570 -64.78 13.70 4.55
N PHE A 571 -65.53 14.73 4.17
CA PHE A 571 -65.18 16.13 4.38
C PHE A 571 -64.69 16.40 5.82
N GLU A 572 -63.69 17.28 6.00
CA GLU A 572 -63.00 17.60 7.26
C GLU A 572 -62.25 16.42 7.93
N ALA A 573 -62.16 15.24 7.31
CA ALA A 573 -61.38 14.12 7.88
C ALA A 573 -59.85 14.39 7.78
N PRO A 574 -59.05 14.05 8.82
CA PRO A 574 -57.61 14.27 8.80
C PRO A 574 -56.90 13.33 7.82
N LEU A 575 -55.94 13.85 7.05
CA LEU A 575 -55.24 13.09 6.01
C LEU A 575 -53.95 12.41 6.52
N SER A 576 -53.59 12.61 7.79
CA SER A 576 -52.35 12.11 8.41
C SER A 576 -52.16 10.59 8.32
N GLY A 577 -53.25 9.82 8.37
CA GLY A 577 -53.23 8.37 8.20
C GLY A 577 -52.75 7.87 6.83
N GLN A 578 -52.64 8.75 5.84
CA GLN A 578 -52.20 8.42 4.47
C GLN A 578 -50.70 8.69 4.22
N SER A 579 -50.01 9.33 5.17
CA SER A 579 -48.60 9.76 5.05
C SER A 579 -47.58 8.63 4.78
N GLY A 580 -47.90 7.40 5.17
CA GLY A 580 -47.03 6.23 4.98
C GLY A 580 -47.05 5.60 3.58
N TYR A 581 -47.82 6.13 2.63
CA TYR A 581 -47.90 5.57 1.27
C TYR A 581 -46.77 6.09 0.37
N VAL A 582 -45.89 5.19 -0.07
CA VAL A 582 -44.86 5.41 -1.09
C VAL A 582 -45.27 4.64 -2.37
N PRO A 583 -45.26 5.27 -3.56
CA PRO A 583 -45.63 4.60 -4.80
C PRO A 583 -44.46 3.81 -5.39
N SER A 584 -44.75 2.81 -6.22
CA SER A 584 -43.72 2.10 -7.01
C SER A 584 -43.05 3.05 -8.01
N LYS A 585 -41.75 2.86 -8.27
CA LYS A 585 -41.02 3.65 -9.28
C LYS A 585 -41.66 3.47 -10.67
N PRO A 586 -42.00 4.56 -11.38
CA PRO A 586 -42.51 4.51 -12.74
C PRO A 586 -41.57 3.80 -13.71
N ALA A 587 -42.11 2.97 -14.59
CA ALA A 587 -41.34 2.33 -15.66
C ALA A 587 -41.01 3.37 -16.75
N GLY A 588 -39.71 3.57 -17.02
CA GLY A 588 -39.22 4.54 -18.01
C GLY A 588 -38.41 5.70 -17.41
N LEU A 589 -38.41 5.88 -16.10
CA LEU A 589 -37.41 6.69 -15.41
C LEU A 589 -36.07 5.93 -15.31
N PRO A 590 -34.91 6.63 -15.33
CA PRO A 590 -33.61 6.06 -15.04
C PRO A 590 -33.58 5.38 -13.65
N ASP A 591 -32.69 4.40 -13.46
CA ASP A 591 -32.78 3.53 -12.29
C ASP A 591 -32.40 4.27 -10.99
N GLU A 592 -31.68 5.37 -11.10
CA GLU A 592 -31.15 6.19 -10.02
C GLU A 592 -32.20 7.16 -9.43
N TYR A 593 -33.33 7.36 -10.11
CA TYR A 593 -34.35 8.33 -9.68
C TYR A 593 -35.03 7.88 -8.37
N VAL A 594 -35.09 8.80 -7.41
CA VAL A 594 -35.63 8.57 -6.06
C VAL A 594 -36.92 9.35 -5.82
N PHE A 595 -37.79 8.80 -4.97
CA PHE A 595 -39.03 9.43 -4.55
C PHE A 595 -38.77 10.54 -3.52
N GLN A 596 -39.09 11.77 -3.88
CA GLN A 596 -38.87 12.99 -3.09
C GLN A 596 -40.13 13.41 -2.29
N GLY A 597 -41.18 12.59 -2.27
CA GLY A 597 -42.42 12.85 -1.54
C GLY A 597 -43.59 13.27 -2.43
N TRP A 598 -44.70 13.62 -1.76
CA TRP A 598 -45.95 14.06 -2.39
C TRP A 598 -46.04 15.59 -2.40
N TYR A 599 -46.59 16.14 -3.49
CA TYR A 599 -46.76 17.58 -3.72
C TYR A 599 -48.20 17.93 -4.10
N LYS A 600 -48.60 19.19 -3.90
CA LYS A 600 -49.95 19.70 -4.24
C LYS A 600 -50.19 19.87 -5.73
N ASP A 601 -49.12 19.98 -6.52
CA ASP A 601 -49.16 20.34 -7.93
C ASP A 601 -48.10 19.59 -8.76
N ASN A 602 -48.30 19.53 -10.08
CA ASN A 602 -47.42 18.83 -11.02
C ASN A 602 -46.13 19.61 -11.40
N ALA A 603 -45.99 20.87 -10.99
CA ALA A 603 -44.71 21.59 -11.04
C ALA A 603 -43.88 21.36 -9.77
N TYR A 604 -44.42 20.60 -8.80
CA TYR A 604 -43.82 20.30 -7.51
C TYR A 604 -43.47 21.55 -6.70
N SER A 605 -44.32 22.57 -6.74
CA SER A 605 -44.11 23.87 -6.09
C SER A 605 -44.31 23.84 -4.57
N GLU A 606 -45.32 23.12 -4.08
CA GLU A 606 -45.61 23.00 -2.63
C GLU A 606 -45.69 21.53 -2.17
N PRO A 607 -44.86 21.09 -1.20
CA PRO A 607 -44.97 19.75 -0.60
C PRO A 607 -46.30 19.53 0.13
N PHE A 608 -46.84 18.31 0.07
CA PHE A 608 -48.12 17.97 0.70
C PHE A 608 -47.95 17.52 2.16
N ASN A 609 -48.34 18.38 3.11
CA ASN A 609 -48.19 18.11 4.54
C ASN A 609 -49.39 17.35 5.14
N PHE A 610 -49.38 16.02 5.00
CA PHE A 610 -50.38 15.12 5.60
C PHE A 610 -50.64 15.36 7.10
N ALA A 611 -49.70 15.92 7.88
CA ALA A 611 -49.88 16.13 9.31
C ALA A 611 -50.84 17.29 9.64
N THR A 612 -51.04 18.25 8.72
CA THR A 612 -51.90 19.43 8.91
C THR A 612 -53.13 19.45 8.01
N GLU A 613 -53.11 18.72 6.89
CA GLU A 613 -54.17 18.75 5.88
C GLU A 613 -55.39 17.88 6.26
N THR A 614 -56.58 18.36 5.87
CA THR A 614 -57.87 17.66 6.04
C THR A 614 -58.61 17.58 4.70
N MET A 615 -59.50 16.61 4.53
CA MET A 615 -60.21 16.41 3.26
C MET A 615 -61.13 17.60 2.96
N PRO A 616 -60.93 18.35 1.86
CA PRO A 616 -61.72 19.53 1.52
C PRO A 616 -63.08 19.14 0.91
N SER A 617 -63.91 20.13 0.58
CA SER A 617 -65.26 19.92 0.02
C SER A 617 -65.28 19.55 -1.48
N ASN A 618 -64.24 18.86 -1.93
CA ASN A 618 -63.90 18.55 -3.31
C ASN A 618 -62.92 17.37 -3.33
N ASN A 619 -62.78 16.74 -4.49
CA ASN A 619 -61.71 15.76 -4.69
C ASN A 619 -60.34 16.46 -4.62
N LEU A 620 -59.30 15.70 -4.29
CA LEU A 620 -57.92 16.17 -4.26
C LEU A 620 -57.06 15.26 -5.15
N MET A 621 -56.05 15.84 -5.79
CA MET A 621 -54.98 15.11 -6.47
C MET A 621 -53.65 15.60 -5.90
N ILE A 622 -52.76 14.66 -5.57
CA ILE A 622 -51.39 14.94 -5.11
C ILE A 622 -50.39 14.15 -5.96
N TYR A 623 -49.21 14.74 -6.17
CA TYR A 623 -48.27 14.36 -7.22
C TYR A 623 -46.99 13.78 -6.62
N ALA A 624 -46.58 12.59 -7.07
CA ALA A 624 -45.34 11.96 -6.66
C ALA A 624 -44.16 12.61 -7.37
N LYS A 625 -43.27 13.27 -6.63
CA LYS A 625 -42.02 13.80 -7.20
C LYS A 625 -40.99 12.70 -7.27
N TRP A 626 -40.51 12.43 -8.48
CA TRP A 626 -39.29 11.65 -8.72
C TRP A 626 -38.22 12.59 -9.26
N ALA A 627 -37.00 12.46 -8.76
CA ALA A 627 -35.86 13.28 -9.18
C ALA A 627 -34.59 12.41 -9.28
N PRO A 628 -33.63 12.76 -10.14
CA PRO A 628 -32.31 12.15 -10.09
C PRO A 628 -31.62 12.44 -8.75
N PRO A 629 -30.58 11.67 -8.38
CA PRO A 629 -29.74 12.03 -7.25
C PRO A 629 -28.95 13.31 -7.58
N VAL A 630 -28.67 14.12 -6.55
CA VAL A 630 -27.54 15.04 -6.62
C VAL A 630 -26.26 14.22 -6.46
N VAL A 631 -25.23 14.54 -7.25
CA VAL A 631 -23.95 13.85 -7.23
C VAL A 631 -22.85 14.81 -6.78
N ALA A 632 -21.95 14.35 -5.93
CA ALA A 632 -20.87 15.17 -5.37
C ALA A 632 -19.65 15.16 -6.31
N GLY A 633 -19.15 16.36 -6.63
CA GLY A 633 -17.86 16.56 -7.28
C GLY A 633 -16.82 17.05 -6.28
N THR A 634 -15.88 16.19 -5.89
CA THR A 634 -14.82 16.53 -4.92
C THR A 634 -13.52 16.80 -5.68
N ILE A 635 -13.07 18.06 -5.71
CA ILE A 635 -11.92 18.49 -6.52
C ILE A 635 -10.75 18.83 -5.60
N TYR A 636 -9.64 18.10 -5.73
CA TYR A 636 -8.40 18.38 -4.99
C TYR A 636 -7.56 19.47 -5.67
N LEU A 637 -6.63 20.07 -4.91
CA LEU A 637 -5.73 21.12 -5.38
C LEU A 637 -4.26 20.65 -5.53
N ASN A 638 -4.02 19.35 -5.41
CA ASN A 638 -2.73 18.69 -5.57
C ASN A 638 -2.92 17.22 -5.99
N THR A 639 -1.88 16.67 -6.62
CA THR A 639 -1.78 15.26 -7.05
C THR A 639 -2.04 14.27 -5.92
N GLU A 640 -1.55 14.55 -4.72
CA GLU A 640 -1.55 13.60 -3.59
C GLU A 640 -2.95 13.41 -2.95
N GLY A 641 -3.92 14.27 -3.26
CA GLY A 641 -5.25 14.23 -2.63
C GLY A 641 -5.27 14.74 -1.19
N THR A 642 -4.40 15.70 -0.86
CA THR A 642 -4.21 16.21 0.49
C THR A 642 -4.83 17.61 0.69
N GLY A 643 -5.12 17.96 1.95
CA GLY A 643 -5.73 19.24 2.30
C GLY A 643 -7.26 19.21 2.30
N ILE A 644 -7.89 20.36 2.03
CA ILE A 644 -9.34 20.51 1.94
C ILE A 644 -9.69 20.61 0.44
N PRO A 645 -10.52 19.72 -0.11
CA PRO A 645 -10.97 19.80 -1.51
C PRO A 645 -12.05 20.87 -1.69
N VAL A 646 -12.28 21.26 -2.94
CA VAL A 646 -13.43 22.06 -3.38
C VAL A 646 -14.60 21.11 -3.65
N GLU A 647 -15.69 21.25 -2.90
CA GLU A 647 -16.91 20.44 -3.10
C GLU A 647 -17.90 21.19 -4.00
N LYS A 648 -18.25 20.60 -5.16
CA LYS A 648 -19.30 21.07 -6.06
C LYS A 648 -20.51 20.14 -5.99
N THR A 649 -21.71 20.71 -6.02
CA THR A 649 -22.94 19.93 -6.25
C THR A 649 -23.17 19.81 -7.75
N LEU A 650 -23.01 18.60 -8.28
CA LEU A 650 -23.14 18.31 -9.70
C LEU A 650 -24.51 17.71 -10.02
N THR A 651 -24.97 17.93 -11.25
CA THR A 651 -26.26 17.42 -11.74
C THR A 651 -26.05 16.11 -12.49
N TYR A 652 -26.73 15.04 -12.04
CA TYR A 652 -26.70 13.75 -12.72
C TYR A 652 -27.13 13.90 -14.20
N GLY A 653 -26.32 13.36 -15.11
CA GLY A 653 -26.54 13.42 -16.55
C GLY A 653 -26.13 14.74 -17.23
N GLN A 654 -25.33 15.59 -16.57
CA GLN A 654 -24.71 16.79 -17.14
C GLN A 654 -23.18 16.69 -17.10
N SER A 655 -22.50 17.40 -18.00
CA SER A 655 -21.04 17.59 -17.98
C SER A 655 -20.61 18.52 -16.85
N ILE A 656 -19.30 18.60 -16.60
CA ILE A 656 -18.69 19.64 -15.75
C ILE A 656 -18.24 20.77 -16.68
N ASP A 657 -18.57 22.02 -16.36
CA ASP A 657 -18.05 23.18 -17.06
C ASP A 657 -16.56 23.38 -16.68
N PRO A 658 -15.61 23.51 -17.63
CA PRO A 658 -14.23 23.85 -17.31
C PRO A 658 -14.10 25.12 -16.44
N ASP A 659 -14.99 26.10 -16.60
CA ASP A 659 -14.97 27.34 -15.80
C ASP A 659 -15.34 27.09 -14.31
N ASP A 660 -15.95 25.95 -13.97
CA ASP A 660 -16.23 25.54 -12.58
C ASP A 660 -15.00 24.98 -11.85
N MET A 661 -13.91 24.66 -12.56
CA MET A 661 -12.70 24.05 -12.00
C MET A 661 -11.69 25.09 -11.46
N PRO A 662 -10.80 24.74 -10.52
CA PRO A 662 -9.71 25.63 -10.09
C PRO A 662 -8.79 26.09 -11.24
N THR A 663 -8.42 27.38 -11.28
CA THR A 663 -7.43 27.88 -12.24
C THR A 663 -6.04 27.28 -11.97
N VAL A 664 -5.41 26.73 -13.01
CA VAL A 664 -4.09 26.09 -12.96
C VAL A 664 -3.02 27.01 -13.53
N LYS A 665 -1.91 27.19 -12.81
CA LYS A 665 -0.79 28.07 -13.17
C LYS A 665 0.55 27.35 -13.10
N ASP A 666 1.54 27.79 -13.89
CA ASP A 666 2.93 27.34 -13.75
C ASP A 666 3.63 28.00 -12.55
N HIS A 667 4.90 27.64 -12.32
CA HIS A 667 5.70 28.18 -11.22
C HIS A 667 6.14 29.64 -11.41
N GLN A 668 5.97 30.22 -12.61
CA GLN A 668 6.10 31.66 -12.88
C GLN A 668 4.79 32.42 -12.67
N GLY A 669 3.65 31.71 -12.57
CA GLY A 669 2.31 32.28 -12.43
C GLY A 669 1.55 32.49 -13.74
N ASN A 670 2.06 32.01 -14.88
CA ASN A 670 1.30 32.00 -16.13
C ASN A 670 0.17 30.97 -16.05
N ILE A 671 -0.96 31.23 -16.72
CA ILE A 671 -2.14 30.36 -16.68
C ILE A 671 -1.96 29.21 -17.69
N LEU A 672 -2.06 27.97 -17.21
CA LEU A 672 -2.01 26.74 -18.00
C LEU A 672 -3.42 26.21 -18.31
N SER A 673 -4.36 26.43 -17.40
CA SER A 673 -5.79 26.14 -17.58
C SER A 673 -6.59 27.16 -16.77
N GLN A 674 -7.54 27.84 -17.40
CA GLN A 674 -8.41 28.82 -16.73
C GLN A 674 -9.60 28.12 -16.06
N GLY A 675 -10.06 28.66 -14.94
CA GLY A 675 -11.38 28.39 -14.39
C GLY A 675 -11.71 29.39 -13.27
N ASP A 676 -12.21 28.89 -12.13
CA ASP A 676 -12.52 29.63 -10.91
C ASP A 676 -11.23 30.11 -10.22
N ASP A 677 -10.89 31.38 -10.46
CA ASP A 677 -9.72 32.07 -9.87
C ASP A 677 -9.74 32.18 -8.32
N ASN A 678 -10.83 31.80 -7.64
CA ASN A 678 -10.83 31.67 -6.17
C ASN A 678 -9.97 30.48 -5.68
N TYR A 679 -9.72 29.48 -6.55
CA TYR A 679 -8.96 28.28 -6.24
C TYR A 679 -7.81 28.13 -7.23
N ILE A 680 -6.57 28.11 -6.73
CA ILE A 680 -5.37 28.03 -7.58
C ILE A 680 -4.65 26.70 -7.37
N VAL A 681 -4.34 26.01 -8.46
CA VAL A 681 -3.34 24.94 -8.53
C VAL A 681 -2.05 25.53 -9.11
N THR A 682 -0.90 25.21 -8.50
CA THR A 682 0.42 25.60 -9.02
C THR A 682 1.20 24.36 -9.44
N VAL A 683 1.48 24.25 -10.73
CA VAL A 683 2.36 23.22 -11.30
C VAL A 683 3.82 23.54 -10.94
N PRO A 684 4.59 22.61 -10.35
CA PRO A 684 5.96 22.89 -9.92
C PRO A 684 6.94 23.12 -11.08
N GLU A 685 8.13 23.63 -10.75
CA GLU A 685 9.25 23.73 -11.69
C GLU A 685 9.62 22.36 -12.27
N ASN A 686 9.97 22.32 -13.57
CA ASN A 686 10.23 21.11 -14.37
C ASN A 686 9.05 20.11 -14.45
N HIS A 687 7.82 20.53 -14.16
CA HIS A 687 6.62 19.69 -14.36
C HIS A 687 5.77 20.19 -15.54
N GLU A 688 5.20 19.25 -16.30
CA GLU A 688 4.27 19.54 -17.40
C GLU A 688 2.82 19.27 -16.97
N TRP A 689 1.91 20.15 -17.37
CA TRP A 689 0.47 20.02 -17.09
C TRP A 689 -0.20 19.09 -18.11
N ILE A 690 -0.81 18.02 -17.61
CA ILE A 690 -1.47 16.99 -18.43
C ILE A 690 -2.99 17.22 -18.49
N GLY A 691 -3.59 17.60 -17.35
CA GLY A 691 -5.01 17.90 -17.26
C GLY A 691 -5.60 17.60 -15.89
N TRP A 692 -6.92 17.76 -15.76
CA TRP A 692 -7.66 17.19 -14.64
C TRP A 692 -7.82 15.68 -14.84
N SER A 693 -7.95 14.91 -13.76
CA SER A 693 -7.93 13.45 -13.79
C SER A 693 -8.80 12.82 -12.72
N THR A 694 -9.32 11.61 -12.98
CA THR A 694 -9.72 10.67 -11.92
C THR A 694 -8.52 9.80 -11.54
N LYS A 695 -8.60 9.08 -10.41
CA LYS A 695 -7.51 8.25 -9.89
C LYS A 695 -7.99 6.83 -9.58
N ASP A 696 -7.25 5.83 -10.04
CA ASP A 696 -7.46 4.41 -9.70
C ASP A 696 -6.15 3.82 -9.18
N GLY A 697 -6.15 3.38 -7.91
CA GLY A 697 -4.92 3.07 -7.19
C GLY A 697 -3.95 4.26 -7.14
N ASP A 698 -2.79 4.10 -7.79
CA ASP A 698 -1.78 5.16 -7.97
C ASP A 698 -1.78 5.77 -9.39
N ASP A 699 -2.53 5.19 -10.34
CA ASP A 699 -2.61 5.64 -11.72
C ASP A 699 -3.65 6.77 -11.86
N TYR A 700 -3.37 7.75 -12.72
CA TYR A 700 -4.25 8.90 -12.99
C TYR A 700 -4.79 8.80 -14.42
N ILE A 701 -6.09 8.97 -14.57
CA ILE A 701 -6.80 8.87 -15.85
C ILE A 701 -7.33 10.26 -16.20
N THR A 702 -6.78 10.87 -17.25
CA THR A 702 -7.13 12.25 -17.67
C THR A 702 -8.63 12.36 -17.95
N PHE A 703 -9.30 13.23 -17.20
CA PHE A 703 -10.75 13.43 -17.25
C PHE A 703 -11.10 14.36 -18.42
N ASN A 704 -12.19 14.02 -19.11
CA ASN A 704 -12.72 14.78 -20.23
C ASN A 704 -14.00 15.51 -19.79
N PHE A 705 -14.01 16.85 -19.91
CA PHE A 705 -15.12 17.67 -19.44
C PHE A 705 -16.44 17.46 -20.20
N ASP A 706 -16.39 16.94 -21.42
CA ASP A 706 -17.57 16.53 -22.20
C ASP A 706 -18.27 15.27 -21.59
N THR A 707 -17.66 14.58 -20.62
CA THR A 707 -18.22 13.40 -19.96
C THR A 707 -19.38 13.77 -19.01
N LEU A 708 -20.55 13.17 -19.24
CA LEU A 708 -21.72 13.35 -18.37
C LEU A 708 -21.54 12.60 -17.05
N ILE A 709 -21.78 13.28 -15.92
CA ILE A 709 -21.57 12.76 -14.57
C ILE A 709 -22.78 11.93 -14.11
N LEU A 710 -22.56 10.65 -13.79
CA LEU A 710 -23.62 9.70 -13.40
C LEU A 710 -23.50 9.17 -11.97
N SER A 711 -22.40 9.51 -11.29
CA SER A 711 -22.12 9.16 -9.89
C SER A 711 -21.37 10.31 -9.23
N ASN A 712 -21.08 10.19 -7.94
CA ASN A 712 -20.04 11.04 -7.34
C ASN A 712 -18.73 10.86 -8.12
N ILE A 713 -17.98 11.94 -8.26
CA ILE A 713 -16.69 11.98 -8.96
C ILE A 713 -15.66 12.70 -8.10
N VAL A 714 -14.41 12.21 -8.14
CA VAL A 714 -13.28 12.83 -7.47
C VAL A 714 -12.24 13.21 -8.52
N LEU A 715 -11.84 14.48 -8.55
CA LEU A 715 -10.92 15.01 -9.54
C LEU A 715 -9.63 15.52 -8.89
N TYR A 716 -8.52 15.22 -9.55
CA TYR A 716 -7.16 15.60 -9.15
C TYR A 716 -6.49 16.38 -10.30
N PRO A 717 -5.71 17.43 -9.99
CA PRO A 717 -4.85 18.05 -10.99
C PRO A 717 -3.70 17.09 -11.31
N TYR A 718 -3.45 16.83 -12.59
CA TYR A 718 -2.38 15.93 -13.02
C TYR A 718 -1.31 16.69 -13.80
N TYR A 719 -0.11 16.68 -13.23
CA TYR A 719 1.12 17.20 -13.80
C TYR A 719 2.25 16.22 -13.49
N VAL A 720 3.23 16.11 -14.39
CA VAL A 720 4.31 15.12 -14.27
C VAL A 720 5.70 15.73 -14.30
N ASP A 721 6.58 15.17 -13.48
CA ASP A 721 7.99 15.57 -13.37
C ASP A 721 8.71 15.19 -14.68
N ASN A 722 9.08 16.19 -15.48
CA ASN A 722 9.76 16.02 -16.78
C ASN A 722 11.29 16.07 -16.68
N SER A 723 11.85 15.98 -15.46
CA SER A 723 13.30 15.88 -15.26
C SER A 723 13.90 14.67 -15.98
N GLN A 724 14.95 14.89 -16.79
CA GLN A 724 15.75 13.83 -17.40
C GLN A 724 16.84 13.37 -16.43
N LEU A 725 16.47 12.48 -15.51
CA LEU A 725 17.39 12.01 -14.48
C LEU A 725 18.44 11.07 -15.08
N THR A 726 19.62 11.03 -14.47
CA THR A 726 20.78 10.27 -14.96
C THR A 726 21.45 9.47 -13.85
N VAL A 727 21.98 8.30 -14.21
CA VAL A 727 22.88 7.51 -13.37
C VAL A 727 24.31 7.76 -13.83
N THR A 728 25.21 8.02 -12.88
CA THR A 728 26.63 8.32 -13.14
C THR A 728 27.52 7.44 -12.27
N TYR A 729 28.66 7.01 -12.81
CA TYR A 729 29.56 6.08 -12.12
C TYR A 729 30.90 6.74 -11.80
N ASN A 730 31.51 6.36 -10.67
CA ASN A 730 32.75 6.92 -10.16
C ASN A 730 33.67 5.84 -9.57
N ALA A 731 34.96 5.88 -9.89
CA ALA A 731 35.92 4.85 -9.51
C ALA A 731 36.21 4.76 -7.99
N GLY A 732 35.82 5.75 -7.19
CA GLY A 732 36.09 5.77 -5.75
C GLY A 732 37.60 5.91 -5.49
N GLU A 733 38.17 4.93 -4.78
CA GLU A 733 39.62 4.80 -4.58
C GLU A 733 40.35 4.18 -5.77
N GLY A 734 39.62 3.48 -6.66
CA GLY A 734 40.15 2.82 -7.84
C GLY A 734 40.49 3.79 -8.97
N SER A 735 40.99 3.24 -10.08
CA SER A 735 41.39 4.01 -11.27
C SER A 735 40.74 3.46 -12.55
N GLY A 736 41.04 4.06 -13.70
CA GLY A 736 40.44 3.69 -14.99
C GLY A 736 39.26 4.59 -15.38
N THR A 737 38.43 4.10 -16.31
CA THR A 737 37.27 4.83 -16.86
C THR A 737 35.97 4.17 -16.37
N PRO A 738 35.15 4.85 -15.56
CA PRO A 738 33.86 4.30 -15.13
C PRO A 738 32.91 4.03 -16.32
N PRO A 739 31.99 3.07 -16.18
CA PRO A 739 30.97 2.81 -17.20
C PRO A 739 30.05 4.02 -17.40
N ILE A 740 29.47 4.13 -18.60
CA ILE A 740 28.54 5.20 -18.97
C ILE A 740 27.16 4.57 -19.18
N ASP A 741 26.19 4.98 -18.36
CA ASP A 741 24.78 4.77 -18.68
C ASP A 741 24.33 5.87 -19.67
N GLY A 742 23.81 5.45 -20.81
CA GLY A 742 23.31 6.35 -21.86
C GLY A 742 21.85 6.78 -21.64
N ASN A 743 21.09 6.06 -20.82
CA ASN A 743 19.67 6.29 -20.64
C ASN A 743 19.38 7.60 -19.87
N LYS A 744 18.23 8.21 -20.19
CA LYS A 744 17.54 9.14 -19.29
C LYS A 744 16.47 8.38 -18.54
N TYR A 745 16.14 8.85 -17.33
CA TYR A 745 15.19 8.18 -16.46
C TYR A 745 14.13 9.17 -15.96
N ALA A 746 12.87 8.73 -15.95
CA ALA A 746 11.83 9.39 -15.19
C ALA A 746 12.00 9.08 -13.69
N LYS A 747 11.51 9.95 -12.84
CA LYS A 747 11.52 9.76 -11.37
C LYS A 747 10.56 8.62 -10.99
N GLY A 748 11.01 7.69 -10.16
CA GLY A 748 10.28 6.48 -9.82
C GLY A 748 10.49 5.30 -10.78
N SER A 749 11.16 5.50 -11.92
CA SER A 749 11.63 4.41 -12.78
C SER A 749 12.79 3.63 -12.13
N TYR A 750 13.28 2.57 -12.79
CA TYR A 750 14.47 1.84 -12.34
C TYR A 750 15.54 1.76 -13.43
N ALA A 751 16.79 2.00 -13.03
CA ALA A 751 17.96 1.75 -13.88
C ALA A 751 18.60 0.39 -13.58
N GLU A 752 19.32 -0.14 -14.56
CA GLU A 752 20.22 -1.29 -14.43
C GLU A 752 21.60 -0.82 -13.96
N VAL A 753 22.21 -1.57 -13.03
CA VAL A 753 23.54 -1.27 -12.49
C VAL A 753 24.61 -1.85 -13.41
N MET A 754 25.46 -0.98 -13.95
CA MET A 754 26.50 -1.33 -14.92
C MET A 754 27.62 -2.20 -14.32
N SER A 755 28.30 -2.96 -15.20
CA SER A 755 29.57 -3.62 -14.89
C SER A 755 30.68 -2.60 -14.55
N PRO A 756 31.58 -2.88 -13.60
CA PRO A 756 32.82 -2.12 -13.38
C PRO A 756 33.84 -2.20 -14.53
N THR A 757 33.57 -2.94 -15.61
CA THR A 757 34.41 -3.04 -16.82
C THR A 757 35.00 -1.67 -17.23
N GLY A 758 36.33 -1.57 -17.20
CA GLY A 758 37.07 -0.32 -17.48
C GLY A 758 37.71 0.32 -16.24
N LEU A 759 37.37 -0.15 -15.03
CA LEU A 759 38.05 0.19 -13.78
C LEU A 759 39.19 -0.79 -13.45
N THR A 760 40.16 -0.30 -12.68
CA THR A 760 41.25 -1.07 -12.06
C THR A 760 41.16 -0.92 -10.54
N PRO A 761 41.19 -2.02 -9.75
CA PRO A 761 41.18 -1.95 -8.29
C PRO A 761 42.38 -1.18 -7.71
N PRO A 762 42.25 -0.61 -6.50
CA PRO A 762 43.40 -0.26 -5.67
C PRO A 762 44.28 -1.48 -5.37
N THR A 763 45.56 -1.26 -5.05
CA THR A 763 46.46 -2.32 -4.57
C THR A 763 45.85 -3.06 -3.37
N ASP A 764 45.99 -4.39 -3.35
CA ASP A 764 45.51 -5.30 -2.31
C ASP A 764 43.98 -5.27 -2.08
N LYS A 765 43.21 -4.81 -3.08
CA LYS A 765 41.74 -4.76 -3.05
C LYS A 765 41.07 -5.37 -4.28
N VAL A 766 39.82 -5.77 -4.10
CA VAL A 766 38.89 -6.31 -5.13
C VAL A 766 37.58 -5.51 -5.18
N PHE A 767 36.87 -5.59 -6.30
CA PHE A 767 35.57 -4.91 -6.46
C PHE A 767 34.46 -5.63 -5.68
N LEU A 768 33.72 -4.89 -4.84
CA LEU A 768 32.59 -5.45 -4.06
C LEU A 768 31.21 -5.09 -4.62
N GLY A 769 31.13 -4.17 -5.58
CA GLY A 769 29.88 -3.58 -6.07
C GLY A 769 29.86 -2.04 -5.99
N TRP A 770 28.69 -1.47 -6.27
CA TRP A 770 28.46 -0.03 -6.34
C TRP A 770 27.64 0.49 -5.15
N LYS A 771 28.06 1.59 -4.54
CA LYS A 771 27.28 2.29 -3.50
C LYS A 771 26.74 3.60 -4.02
N ILE A 772 25.48 3.92 -3.73
CA ILE A 772 24.90 5.24 -4.06
C ILE A 772 25.52 6.26 -3.10
N THR A 773 26.29 7.22 -3.63
CA THR A 773 26.99 8.24 -2.83
C THR A 773 26.45 9.65 -3.03
N LYS A 774 25.69 9.91 -4.10
CA LYS A 774 25.00 11.20 -4.31
C LYS A 774 23.62 11.04 -4.92
N VAL A 775 22.70 11.93 -4.52
CA VAL A 775 21.42 12.20 -5.19
C VAL A 775 21.28 13.72 -5.36
N ASN A 776 21.00 14.18 -6.58
CA ASN A 776 20.92 15.61 -6.94
C ASN A 776 22.15 16.41 -6.46
N GLY A 777 23.34 15.82 -6.63
CA GLY A 777 24.62 16.39 -6.19
C GLY A 777 24.88 16.36 -4.67
N THR A 778 23.86 16.12 -3.85
CA THR A 778 23.97 16.02 -2.39
C THR A 778 24.52 14.65 -2.00
N THR A 779 25.52 14.61 -1.12
CA THR A 779 26.09 13.36 -0.60
C THR A 779 25.05 12.58 0.23
N VAL A 780 24.94 11.28 -0.03
CA VAL A 780 24.08 10.35 0.72
C VAL A 780 24.88 9.11 1.12
N ASP A 781 24.40 8.41 2.14
CA ASP A 781 24.81 7.05 2.46
C ASP A 781 23.55 6.23 2.79
N ASN A 782 23.32 5.12 2.09
CA ASN A 782 22.21 4.20 2.35
C ASN A 782 22.67 2.81 2.83
N GLY A 783 23.97 2.65 3.14
CA GLY A 783 24.59 1.39 3.57
C GLY A 783 24.63 0.26 2.53
N THR A 784 23.94 0.39 1.40
CA THR A 784 23.69 -0.72 0.47
C THR A 784 24.71 -0.74 -0.66
N ILE A 785 25.27 -1.93 -0.93
CA ILE A 785 26.11 -2.20 -2.10
C ILE A 785 25.28 -2.95 -3.14
N TYR A 786 25.17 -2.39 -4.34
CA TYR A 786 24.44 -2.93 -5.47
C TYR A 786 25.40 -3.64 -6.43
N GLN A 787 25.04 -4.86 -6.83
CA GLN A 787 25.84 -5.65 -7.75
C GLN A 787 25.53 -5.28 -9.21
N PRO A 788 26.45 -5.51 -10.17
CA PRO A 788 26.14 -5.45 -11.59
C PRO A 788 24.87 -6.25 -11.94
N VAL A 789 24.12 -5.80 -12.95
CA VAL A 789 22.83 -6.38 -13.38
C VAL A 789 21.73 -6.34 -12.29
N SER A 790 21.95 -5.61 -11.17
CA SER A 790 20.86 -5.27 -10.23
C SER A 790 20.07 -4.05 -10.71
N LYS A 791 18.82 -3.90 -10.26
CA LYS A 791 18.05 -2.65 -10.47
C LYS A 791 18.18 -1.68 -9.30
N ILE A 792 18.14 -0.37 -9.59
CA ILE A 792 18.08 0.72 -8.61
C ILE A 792 16.90 1.66 -8.88
N LEU A 793 16.20 2.11 -7.84
CA LEU A 793 15.09 3.06 -7.93
C LEU A 793 15.61 4.48 -8.17
N ILE A 794 15.12 5.16 -9.20
CA ILE A 794 15.55 6.50 -9.58
C ILE A 794 14.80 7.57 -8.77
N THR A 795 15.54 8.28 -7.92
CA THR A 795 15.03 9.32 -7.01
C THR A 795 15.52 10.73 -7.34
N GLY A 796 16.47 10.85 -8.27
CA GLY A 796 17.11 12.09 -8.71
C GLY A 796 18.26 11.78 -9.68
N HIS A 797 19.14 12.75 -9.95
CA HIS A 797 20.44 12.47 -10.57
C HIS A 797 21.32 11.73 -9.58
N MET A 798 21.73 10.50 -9.91
CA MET A 798 22.40 9.59 -8.98
C MET A 798 23.87 9.40 -9.34
N THR A 799 24.74 9.35 -8.34
CA THR A 799 26.13 8.91 -8.50
C THR A 799 26.35 7.63 -7.70
N LEU A 800 26.80 6.59 -8.40
CA LEU A 800 27.26 5.33 -7.85
C LEU A 800 28.79 5.35 -7.81
N THR A 801 29.36 4.93 -6.68
CA THR A 801 30.81 4.87 -6.46
C THR A 801 31.25 3.44 -6.20
N ALA A 802 32.27 2.97 -6.91
CA ALA A 802 32.82 1.62 -6.74
C ALA A 802 33.32 1.43 -5.30
N GLN A 803 32.97 0.31 -4.68
CA GLN A 803 33.42 -0.08 -3.36
C GLN A 803 34.51 -1.16 -3.46
N TRP A 804 35.56 -1.01 -2.67
CA TRP A 804 36.78 -1.81 -2.78
C TRP A 804 37.09 -2.49 -1.44
N GLY A 805 37.03 -3.81 -1.41
CA GLY A 805 37.30 -4.64 -0.24
C GLY A 805 38.73 -5.15 -0.22
N PRO A 806 39.36 -5.34 0.95
CA PRO A 806 40.69 -5.94 1.03
C PRO A 806 40.66 -7.40 0.60
N VAL A 807 41.68 -7.84 -0.13
CA VAL A 807 41.94 -9.26 -0.38
C VAL A 807 42.45 -9.89 0.91
N LYS A 808 42.02 -11.13 1.25
CA LYS A 808 42.62 -11.87 2.36
C LYS A 808 44.03 -12.28 1.98
N GLY A 809 45.02 -11.73 2.67
CA GLY A 809 46.43 -11.87 2.34
C GLY A 809 46.98 -13.29 2.58
N GLU A 810 48.07 -13.58 1.86
CA GLU A 810 48.97 -14.69 2.18
C GLU A 810 49.94 -14.26 3.30
N THR A 811 50.42 -15.24 4.08
CA THR A 811 51.44 -15.10 5.11
C THR A 811 52.65 -16.00 4.81
N PHE A 812 53.67 -15.96 5.65
CA PHE A 812 54.86 -16.79 5.54
C PHE A 812 55.37 -17.26 6.89
N VAL A 813 56.28 -18.24 6.89
CA VAL A 813 57.03 -18.71 8.07
C VAL A 813 58.52 -18.71 7.76
N THR A 814 59.33 -18.13 8.64
CA THR A 814 60.80 -18.07 8.50
C THR A 814 61.51 -18.92 9.55
N TYR A 815 62.19 -19.96 9.08
CA TYR A 815 63.11 -20.79 9.85
C TYR A 815 64.50 -20.14 9.86
N LYS A 816 65.00 -19.75 11.05
CA LYS A 816 66.28 -19.07 11.22
C LYS A 816 67.36 -20.01 11.78
N PRO A 817 68.63 -19.95 11.31
CA PRO A 817 69.71 -20.81 11.78
C PRO A 817 70.01 -20.73 13.28
N GLY A 818 69.68 -19.60 13.92
CA GLY A 818 69.89 -19.40 15.35
C GLY A 818 71.36 -19.36 15.78
N THR A 819 71.59 -19.17 17.08
CA THR A 819 72.95 -19.10 17.62
C THR A 819 73.59 -20.49 17.63
N ASN A 820 74.58 -20.68 16.75
CA ASN A 820 75.32 -21.93 16.50
C ASN A 820 74.76 -22.88 15.44
N GLY A 821 73.79 -22.43 14.65
CA GLY A 821 73.59 -22.96 13.30
C GLY A 821 74.58 -22.38 12.28
N ILE A 822 74.52 -22.94 11.07
CA ILE A 822 75.14 -22.50 9.82
C ILE A 822 74.08 -22.66 8.72
N GLY A 823 73.83 -21.60 7.96
CA GLY A 823 72.80 -21.51 6.92
C GLY A 823 72.34 -20.05 6.77
N ASP A 824 71.45 -19.81 5.81
CA ASP A 824 70.70 -18.56 5.69
C ASP A 824 69.27 -18.74 6.28
N ASP A 825 68.50 -17.66 6.37
CA ASP A 825 67.08 -17.74 6.75
C ASP A 825 66.25 -18.42 5.65
N TYR A 826 65.49 -19.45 6.00
CA TYR A 826 64.66 -20.24 5.08
C TYR A 826 63.18 -19.91 5.27
N THR A 827 62.55 -19.33 4.25
CA THR A 827 61.14 -18.88 4.32
C THR A 827 60.23 -19.73 3.45
N ILE A 828 59.11 -20.19 4.02
CA ILE A 828 57.96 -20.75 3.29
C ILE A 828 56.94 -19.61 3.15
N SER A 829 56.73 -19.15 1.92
CA SER A 829 55.75 -18.11 1.56
C SER A 829 54.48 -18.71 0.96
N GLN A 830 53.46 -17.87 0.73
CA GLN A 830 52.18 -18.24 0.12
C GLN A 830 51.33 -19.19 0.98
N LEU A 831 51.45 -19.07 2.31
CA LEU A 831 50.59 -19.76 3.27
C LEU A 831 49.31 -18.95 3.47
N LEU A 832 48.19 -19.61 3.73
CA LEU A 832 46.97 -18.91 4.15
C LEU A 832 47.09 -18.47 5.62
N ILE A 833 46.54 -17.29 5.96
CA ILE A 833 46.38 -16.90 7.36
C ILE A 833 45.48 -17.94 8.06
N ASN A 834 45.93 -18.45 9.21
CA ASN A 834 45.38 -19.61 9.95
C ASN A 834 45.68 -21.00 9.35
N GLU A 835 46.60 -21.13 8.39
CA GLU A 835 47.02 -22.45 7.90
C GLU A 835 47.79 -23.26 8.97
N ARG A 836 47.64 -24.58 8.93
CA ARG A 836 48.36 -25.53 9.79
C ARG A 836 49.60 -26.05 9.08
N ILE A 837 50.79 -25.75 9.61
CA ILE A 837 52.07 -26.23 9.09
C ILE A 837 52.64 -27.36 9.96
N THR A 838 53.33 -28.31 9.33
CA THR A 838 54.19 -29.27 10.03
C THR A 838 55.62 -28.74 10.10
N LEU A 839 56.25 -28.76 11.27
CA LEU A 839 57.62 -28.25 11.44
C LEU A 839 58.65 -29.10 10.69
N LEU A 840 59.40 -28.46 9.80
CA LEU A 840 60.52 -29.05 9.08
C LEU A 840 61.69 -29.43 10.01
N LYS A 841 62.60 -30.28 9.54
CA LYS A 841 63.90 -30.53 10.15
C LYS A 841 64.92 -29.47 9.70
N PRO A 842 65.99 -29.20 10.48
CA PRO A 842 67.04 -28.25 10.08
C PRO A 842 67.62 -28.53 8.69
N GLU A 843 67.87 -29.81 8.36
CA GLU A 843 68.41 -30.22 7.07
C GLU A 843 67.47 -29.94 5.88
N GLU A 844 66.15 -29.93 6.10
CA GLU A 844 65.14 -29.59 5.09
C GLU A 844 65.10 -28.07 4.84
N CYS A 845 65.48 -27.27 5.84
CA CYS A 845 65.69 -25.82 5.74
C CYS A 845 67.10 -25.42 5.27
N ASN A 846 67.98 -26.37 4.90
CA ASN A 846 69.42 -26.15 4.63
C ASN A 846 70.23 -25.60 5.83
N ILE A 847 69.73 -25.79 7.05
CA ILE A 847 70.35 -25.33 8.30
C ILE A 847 71.10 -26.49 8.97
N THR A 848 72.36 -26.27 9.33
CA THR A 848 73.26 -27.29 9.91
C THR A 848 73.90 -26.83 11.22
N PRO A 849 74.28 -27.74 12.14
CA PRO A 849 75.00 -27.37 13.35
C PRO A 849 76.42 -26.89 13.05
N LYS A 850 76.94 -25.95 13.85
CA LYS A 850 78.39 -25.82 14.01
C LYS A 850 78.98 -27.09 14.63
N PRO A 851 80.25 -27.45 14.34
CA PRO A 851 80.92 -28.57 14.98
C PRO A 851 80.81 -28.54 16.51
N GLY A 852 80.48 -29.68 17.10
CA GLY A 852 80.26 -29.83 18.54
C GLY A 852 78.86 -29.45 19.04
N TYR A 853 77.89 -29.11 18.18
CA TYR A 853 76.51 -28.80 18.59
C TYR A 853 75.48 -29.78 18.01
N LYS A 854 74.40 -30.01 18.77
CA LYS A 854 73.23 -30.81 18.36
C LYS A 854 71.97 -29.95 18.42
N PHE A 855 71.11 -30.10 17.42
CA PHE A 855 69.79 -29.47 17.39
C PHE A 855 68.90 -29.97 18.54
N THR A 856 68.17 -29.07 19.19
CA THR A 856 67.23 -29.38 20.29
C THR A 856 65.78 -29.01 19.99
N GLY A 857 65.51 -28.32 18.89
CA GLY A 857 64.18 -27.92 18.45
C GLY A 857 64.12 -26.48 17.95
N TRP A 858 62.95 -26.08 17.44
CA TRP A 858 62.67 -24.73 16.99
C TRP A 858 62.08 -23.89 18.12
N LEU A 859 62.75 -22.80 18.50
CA LEU A 859 62.18 -21.79 19.38
C LEU A 859 61.15 -20.97 18.59
N ASN A 860 59.88 -21.06 18.98
CA ASN A 860 58.82 -20.18 18.50
C ASN A 860 59.03 -18.78 19.08
N ALA A 861 59.25 -17.79 18.20
CA ALA A 861 59.48 -16.40 18.61
C ALA A 861 58.28 -15.79 19.36
N THR A 862 57.06 -16.30 19.15
CA THR A 862 55.88 -15.79 19.87
C THR A 862 55.82 -16.26 21.32
N ASP A 863 55.75 -17.57 21.55
CA ASP A 863 55.44 -18.11 22.88
C ASP A 863 56.69 -18.54 23.67
N ASN A 864 57.87 -18.42 23.05
CA ASN A 864 59.18 -18.75 23.60
C ASN A 864 59.32 -20.22 24.05
N LYS A 865 58.53 -21.13 23.47
CA LYS A 865 58.70 -22.59 23.64
C LYS A 865 59.51 -23.21 22.51
N ILE A 866 60.13 -24.35 22.81
CA ILE A 866 60.91 -25.15 21.86
C ILE A 866 60.07 -26.34 21.38
N TYR A 867 59.90 -26.45 20.06
CA TYR A 867 59.10 -27.47 19.39
C TYR A 867 59.97 -28.42 18.56
N GLN A 868 59.56 -29.69 18.44
CA GLN A 868 60.29 -30.69 17.66
C GLN A 868 59.83 -30.69 16.18
N PRO A 869 60.70 -31.07 15.22
CA PRO A 869 60.28 -31.35 13.86
C PRO A 869 59.16 -32.41 13.84
N GLY A 870 58.20 -32.26 12.92
CA GLY A 870 56.98 -33.06 12.90
C GLY A 870 55.88 -32.60 13.87
N THR A 871 56.09 -31.53 14.64
CA THR A 871 54.98 -30.88 15.37
C THR A 871 54.10 -30.08 14.40
N GLU A 872 52.78 -30.15 14.54
CA GLU A 872 51.85 -29.25 13.84
C GLU A 872 51.65 -27.95 14.63
N LEU A 873 51.78 -26.80 13.96
CA LEU A 873 51.55 -25.47 14.49
C LEU A 873 50.73 -24.64 13.49
N MET A 874 49.98 -23.64 13.95
CA MET A 874 49.15 -22.79 13.09
C MET A 874 49.76 -21.40 12.89
N VAL A 875 49.72 -20.85 11.68
CA VAL A 875 50.34 -19.56 11.30
C VAL A 875 49.36 -18.39 11.40
N ASP A 876 49.83 -17.21 11.80
CA ASP A 876 48.99 -16.00 11.95
C ASP A 876 49.30 -14.96 10.86
N ASP A 877 48.58 -13.85 10.89
CA ASP A 877 48.84 -12.66 10.06
C ASP A 877 50.23 -12.02 10.34
N ASP A 878 50.93 -11.62 9.28
CA ASP A 878 52.29 -11.06 9.32
C ASP A 878 52.32 -9.52 9.44
N SER A 879 51.17 -8.84 9.49
CA SER A 879 51.02 -7.37 9.35
C SER A 879 51.84 -6.43 10.27
N GLN A 880 52.75 -6.93 11.12
CA GLN A 880 53.71 -6.18 11.94
C GLN A 880 55.17 -6.69 11.91
N GLY A 881 55.56 -7.63 11.04
CA GLY A 881 56.97 -7.87 10.65
C GLY A 881 57.96 -8.45 11.70
N GLU A 882 57.49 -8.90 12.86
CA GLU A 882 58.31 -9.57 13.90
C GLU A 882 57.87 -11.04 14.15
N LYS A 883 57.04 -11.62 13.29
CA LYS A 883 56.23 -12.82 13.60
C LYS A 883 56.44 -13.97 12.63
N ASN A 884 55.80 -15.11 12.92
CA ASN A 884 55.97 -16.39 12.24
C ASN A 884 57.44 -16.87 12.11
N ILE A 885 58.29 -16.49 13.08
CA ILE A 885 59.71 -16.84 13.14
C ILE A 885 59.96 -18.06 14.04
N LEU A 886 60.69 -19.04 13.50
CA LEU A 886 61.13 -20.26 14.18
C LEU A 886 62.66 -20.28 14.22
N THR A 887 63.28 -20.16 15.40
CA THR A 887 64.75 -20.07 15.53
C THR A 887 65.36 -21.36 16.06
N ALA A 888 66.23 -22.00 15.29
CA ALA A 888 66.87 -23.26 15.68
C ALA A 888 67.67 -23.12 16.98
N GLN A 889 67.42 -24.04 17.92
CA GLN A 889 68.14 -24.13 19.20
C GLN A 889 69.17 -25.26 19.15
N TRP A 890 70.32 -24.99 19.78
CA TRP A 890 71.51 -25.84 19.68
C TRP A 890 72.12 -26.05 21.06
N ALA A 891 72.17 -27.29 21.52
CA ALA A 891 72.92 -27.66 22.72
C ALA A 891 74.35 -28.10 22.34
N PRO A 892 75.39 -27.65 23.06
CA PRO A 892 76.73 -28.22 22.93
C PRO A 892 76.72 -29.71 23.31
N ILE A 893 77.45 -30.51 22.55
CA ILE A 893 77.63 -31.96 22.74
C ILE A 893 78.84 -32.19 23.65
N LEU A 894 78.73 -33.15 24.57
CA LEU A 894 79.85 -33.65 25.36
C LEU A 894 80.47 -34.89 24.72
N THR A 895 81.70 -34.77 24.24
CA THR A 895 82.60 -35.90 23.92
C THR A 895 83.66 -36.00 25.01
N VAL A 896 84.14 -37.22 25.27
CA VAL A 896 85.19 -37.49 26.25
C VAL A 896 86.21 -38.43 25.61
N THR A 897 87.49 -38.16 25.81
CA THR A 897 88.61 -38.95 25.29
C THR A 897 89.53 -39.35 26.45
N SER A 898 89.86 -40.63 26.60
CA SER A 898 90.86 -41.08 27.58
C SER A 898 92.28 -41.09 27.01
N GLY A 899 93.25 -40.90 27.88
CA GLY A 899 94.68 -40.85 27.53
C GLY A 899 95.21 -42.15 26.95
N THR A 900 96.26 -42.03 26.14
CA THR A 900 97.03 -43.17 25.59
C THR A 900 98.43 -43.10 26.18
N ASN A 901 98.92 -44.20 26.74
CA ASN A 901 100.25 -44.25 27.38
C ASN A 901 100.93 -45.62 27.17
N SER A 902 102.25 -45.65 27.34
CA SER A 902 103.07 -46.83 27.12
C SER A 902 104.22 -46.88 28.13
N TRP A 903 104.40 -48.05 28.75
CA TRP A 903 105.49 -48.30 29.70
C TRP A 903 106.36 -49.46 29.20
N THR A 904 107.60 -49.54 29.69
CA THR A 904 108.44 -50.74 29.51
C THR A 904 108.12 -51.74 30.62
N TYR A 905 108.10 -53.03 30.32
CA TYR A 905 107.86 -54.07 31.32
C TYR A 905 108.86 -54.00 32.48
N ASP A 906 108.36 -53.60 33.65
CA ASP A 906 109.09 -53.45 34.92
C ASP A 906 108.62 -54.44 36.02
N GLY A 907 107.50 -55.12 35.79
CA GLY A 907 106.92 -56.08 36.71
C GLY A 907 105.76 -55.55 37.57
N ASP A 908 105.34 -54.30 37.42
CA ASP A 908 104.17 -53.71 38.09
C ASP A 908 102.95 -53.53 37.14
N SER A 909 101.79 -53.11 37.67
CA SER A 909 100.60 -52.80 36.87
C SER A 909 100.42 -51.30 36.75
N HIS A 910 100.18 -50.80 35.54
CA HIS A 910 100.13 -49.38 35.23
C HIS A 910 98.76 -48.95 34.73
N THR A 911 98.19 -47.91 35.34
CA THR A 911 96.95 -47.23 34.92
C THR A 911 97.28 -45.83 34.40
N TYR A 912 96.49 -45.29 33.47
CA TYR A 912 96.62 -43.88 33.04
C TYR A 912 95.25 -43.20 32.97
N GLN A 913 94.81 -42.65 34.09
CA GLN A 913 93.49 -42.04 34.27
C GLN A 913 93.53 -40.54 33.94
N GLN A 914 93.93 -40.22 32.72
CA GLN A 914 93.82 -38.86 32.18
C GLN A 914 92.67 -38.79 31.17
N TYR A 915 91.86 -37.73 31.23
CA TYR A 915 90.71 -37.51 30.36
C TYR A 915 90.72 -36.10 29.76
N THR A 916 90.31 -35.99 28.50
CA THR A 916 90.06 -34.73 27.81
C THR A 916 88.60 -34.69 27.40
N LEU A 917 87.86 -33.71 27.92
CA LEU A 917 86.45 -33.48 27.63
C LEU A 917 86.34 -32.36 26.59
N VAL A 918 85.46 -32.53 25.61
CA VAL A 918 85.09 -31.49 24.63
C VAL A 918 83.59 -31.22 24.78
N TYR A 919 83.23 -29.98 25.10
CA TYR A 919 81.84 -29.54 25.25
C TYR A 919 81.55 -28.36 24.32
N GLY A 920 80.89 -28.64 23.19
CA GLY A 920 80.75 -27.66 22.11
C GLY A 920 82.11 -27.32 21.51
N VAL A 921 82.58 -26.09 21.78
CA VAL A 921 83.92 -25.61 21.40
C VAL A 921 84.90 -25.49 22.57
N ALA A 922 84.46 -25.78 23.80
CA ALA A 922 85.33 -25.78 24.98
C ALA A 922 86.05 -27.12 25.13
N THR A 923 87.36 -27.10 25.38
CA THR A 923 88.15 -28.30 25.71
C THR A 923 88.64 -28.19 27.15
N ILE A 924 88.44 -29.24 27.94
CA ILE A 924 88.91 -29.38 29.32
C ILE A 924 89.82 -30.60 29.38
N THR A 925 91.11 -30.39 29.58
CA THR A 925 92.07 -31.48 29.86
C THR A 925 92.18 -31.65 31.36
N GLY A 926 92.02 -32.88 31.85
CA GLY A 926 92.20 -33.23 33.26
C GLY A 926 93.65 -33.49 33.65
N ASP A 927 93.92 -33.31 34.93
CA ASP A 927 95.09 -33.88 35.57
C ASP A 927 94.93 -35.41 35.71
N GLU A 928 96.05 -36.13 35.87
CA GLU A 928 96.01 -37.58 36.02
C GLU A 928 95.35 -37.99 37.35
N GLY A 929 94.38 -38.92 37.28
CA GLY A 929 93.54 -39.32 38.40
C GLY A 929 92.31 -38.41 38.63
N GLN A 930 92.11 -37.37 37.81
CA GLN A 930 90.91 -36.54 37.89
C GLN A 930 89.70 -37.25 37.27
N THR A 931 88.72 -37.60 38.11
CA THR A 931 87.46 -38.27 37.73
C THR A 931 86.23 -37.36 37.78
N SER A 932 86.36 -36.11 38.22
CA SER A 932 85.26 -35.14 38.32
C SER A 932 85.62 -33.82 37.65
N PHE A 933 84.70 -33.32 36.83
CA PHE A 933 84.88 -32.14 35.98
C PHE A 933 83.67 -31.21 36.06
N THR A 934 83.89 -29.91 35.84
CA THR A 934 82.81 -28.91 35.75
C THR A 934 82.80 -28.30 34.36
N LEU A 935 81.67 -28.40 33.67
CA LEU A 935 81.47 -27.81 32.35
C LEU A 935 81.27 -26.29 32.41
N PRO A 936 81.47 -25.55 31.30
CA PRO A 936 81.18 -24.11 31.20
C PRO A 936 79.76 -23.68 31.59
N ASP A 937 78.77 -24.58 31.58
CA ASP A 937 77.40 -24.33 32.07
C ASP A 937 77.21 -24.73 33.56
N ASN A 938 78.30 -24.95 34.29
CA ASN A 938 78.40 -25.38 35.69
C ASN A 938 77.88 -26.80 35.99
N LYS A 939 77.56 -27.62 34.98
CA LYS A 939 77.18 -29.03 35.19
C LYS A 939 78.41 -29.86 35.56
N THR A 940 78.24 -30.80 36.49
CA THR A 940 79.28 -31.76 36.87
C THR A 940 79.25 -32.97 35.95
N VAL A 941 80.42 -33.39 35.47
CA VAL A 941 80.64 -34.64 34.75
C VAL A 941 81.52 -35.53 35.62
N THR A 942 81.05 -36.74 35.89
CA THR A 942 81.81 -37.80 36.58
C THR A 942 82.25 -38.83 35.55
N ILE A 943 83.53 -39.16 35.54
CA ILE A 943 84.11 -40.22 34.70
C ILE A 943 84.53 -41.37 35.62
N THR A 944 83.97 -42.55 35.39
CA THR A 944 84.36 -43.77 36.10
C THR A 944 85.25 -44.62 35.19
N PRO A 945 86.54 -44.83 35.53
CA PRO A 945 87.42 -45.74 34.79
C PRO A 945 86.87 -47.17 34.79
N THR A 946 87.05 -47.91 33.70
CA THR A 946 86.64 -49.33 33.59
C THR A 946 87.67 -50.13 32.80
N GLY A 947 87.64 -51.47 32.91
CA GLY A 947 88.61 -52.34 32.22
C GLY A 947 90.04 -51.96 32.56
N ALA A 948 90.95 -51.95 31.57
CA ALA A 948 92.35 -51.60 31.81
C ALA A 948 92.57 -50.15 32.27
N GLY A 949 91.59 -49.25 32.10
CA GLY A 949 91.62 -47.91 32.71
C GLY A 949 91.49 -47.92 34.24
N LEU A 950 90.87 -48.98 34.80
CA LEU A 950 90.71 -49.21 36.24
C LEU A 950 91.72 -50.24 36.77
N ASP A 951 91.85 -51.38 36.09
CA ASP A 951 92.62 -52.55 36.53
C ASP A 951 94.12 -52.45 36.15
N GLY A 952 94.44 -51.59 35.17
CA GLY A 952 95.77 -51.39 34.63
C GLY A 952 96.19 -52.37 33.53
N VAL A 953 97.40 -52.18 33.00
CA VAL A 953 98.12 -53.12 32.14
C VAL A 953 99.45 -53.50 32.78
N LYS A 954 99.85 -54.78 32.69
CA LYS A 954 101.05 -55.31 33.34
C LYS A 954 101.96 -56.10 32.40
N THR A 955 101.40 -56.65 31.32
CA THR A 955 102.06 -57.57 30.40
C THR A 955 101.80 -57.17 28.95
N VAL A 956 102.65 -57.63 28.03
CA VAL A 956 102.46 -57.41 26.58
C VAL A 956 101.15 -58.05 26.08
N SER A 957 100.62 -59.06 26.78
CA SER A 957 99.31 -59.68 26.51
C SER A 957 98.11 -58.80 26.86
N ASP A 958 98.27 -57.75 27.67
CA ASP A 958 97.18 -56.82 28.02
C ASP A 958 97.01 -55.71 26.96
N ASN A 959 97.91 -55.67 25.97
CA ASN A 959 97.90 -54.70 24.87
C ASN A 959 96.71 -54.94 23.93
N SER A 960 95.71 -54.09 24.02
CA SER A 960 94.62 -54.00 23.05
C SER A 960 94.42 -52.54 22.65
N PRO A 961 94.08 -52.24 21.38
CA PRO A 961 93.59 -50.91 21.04
C PRO A 961 92.37 -50.56 21.90
N ASN A 962 92.26 -49.29 22.25
CA ASN A 962 91.09 -48.69 22.90
C ASN A 962 90.72 -49.32 24.27
N ASN A 963 91.69 -49.92 24.97
CA ASN A 963 91.49 -50.60 26.25
C ASN A 963 91.40 -49.66 27.48
N ASN A 964 91.72 -48.36 27.35
CA ASN A 964 91.53 -47.37 28.43
C ASN A 964 90.05 -46.96 28.56
N THR A 965 89.17 -47.92 28.87
CA THR A 965 87.72 -47.70 28.88
C THR A 965 87.25 -46.92 30.10
N PHE A 966 86.08 -46.27 29.96
CA PHE A 966 85.42 -45.53 31.04
C PHE A 966 83.92 -45.46 30.78
N THR A 967 83.16 -45.01 31.78
CA THR A 967 81.77 -44.57 31.65
C THR A 967 81.65 -43.11 32.10
N VAL A 968 80.65 -42.40 31.56
CA VAL A 968 80.40 -40.98 31.83
C VAL A 968 79.02 -40.83 32.47
N GLU A 969 78.95 -40.10 33.57
CA GLU A 969 77.70 -39.68 34.22
C GLU A 969 77.64 -38.16 34.28
N VAL A 970 76.52 -37.60 33.83
CA VAL A 970 76.23 -36.16 33.77
C VAL A 970 74.72 -35.95 33.72
N ASP A 971 74.26 -34.74 34.05
CA ASP A 971 72.86 -34.34 33.90
C ASP A 971 72.29 -34.66 32.50
N ALA A 972 71.09 -35.24 32.46
CA ALA A 972 70.47 -35.78 31.25
C ALA A 972 70.12 -34.71 30.18
N SER A 973 70.21 -33.41 30.49
CA SER A 973 70.09 -32.33 29.50
C SER A 973 71.34 -32.17 28.63
N VAL A 974 72.44 -32.85 28.93
CA VAL A 974 73.71 -32.81 28.18
C VAL A 974 73.71 -33.88 27.08
N PRO A 975 73.65 -33.51 25.78
CA PRO A 975 73.78 -34.47 24.70
C PRO A 975 75.17 -35.09 24.71
N GLN A 976 75.27 -36.41 24.77
CA GLN A 976 76.54 -37.11 24.57
C GLN A 976 76.86 -37.22 23.08
N GLY A 977 78.13 -37.12 22.75
CA GLY A 977 78.71 -37.48 21.46
C GLY A 977 79.45 -38.82 21.55
N ASP A 978 80.13 -39.20 20.48
CA ASP A 978 80.97 -40.40 20.50
C ASP A 978 82.15 -40.18 21.47
N HIS A 979 82.27 -41.06 22.47
CA HIS A 979 83.40 -41.10 23.40
C HIS A 979 84.55 -41.94 22.80
N VAL A 980 85.79 -41.52 23.05
CA VAL A 980 86.99 -42.13 22.46
C VAL A 980 87.87 -42.75 23.55
N PHE A 981 88.08 -44.06 23.48
CA PHE A 981 88.98 -44.76 24.41
C PHE A 981 90.41 -44.75 23.89
N GLY A 982 91.35 -44.27 24.69
CA GLY A 982 92.78 -44.39 24.46
C GLY A 982 93.31 -45.80 24.66
N SER A 983 94.60 -46.01 24.38
CA SER A 983 95.26 -47.32 24.52
C SER A 983 96.36 -47.28 25.59
N LEU A 984 96.34 -48.25 26.50
CA LEU A 984 97.39 -48.53 27.47
C LEU A 984 98.20 -49.72 26.98
N THR A 985 99.53 -49.61 27.01
CA THR A 985 100.40 -50.65 26.46
C THR A 985 101.66 -50.89 27.29
N ILE A 986 102.10 -52.14 27.34
CA ILE A 986 103.39 -52.56 27.86
C ILE A 986 104.28 -52.99 26.69
N THR A 987 105.48 -52.42 26.63
CA THR A 987 106.53 -52.79 25.68
C THR A 987 107.49 -53.79 26.33
N ALA A 988 107.93 -54.78 25.55
CA ALA A 988 108.82 -55.84 26.05
C ALA A 988 110.20 -55.27 26.43
N LEU A 989 110.73 -55.71 27.58
CA LEU A 989 112.06 -55.32 28.03
C LEU A 989 113.13 -56.02 27.18
N THR A 990 113.80 -55.27 26.29
CA THR A 990 114.82 -55.81 25.37
C THR A 990 116.24 -55.88 25.95
N ASP A 991 116.41 -55.61 27.24
CA ASP A 991 117.73 -55.58 27.89
C ASP A 991 118.36 -56.96 27.95
N LYS A 992 119.65 -57.04 27.58
CA LYS A 992 120.38 -58.30 27.52
C LYS A 992 120.60 -58.88 28.92
N VAL A 993 119.72 -59.80 29.32
CA VAL A 993 119.97 -60.68 30.46
C VAL A 993 121.19 -61.56 30.18
N THR A 994 122.11 -61.60 31.13
CA THR A 994 123.28 -62.49 31.12
C THR A 994 123.18 -63.38 32.36
N VAL A 995 122.98 -64.68 32.12
CA VAL A 995 123.04 -65.72 33.15
C VAL A 995 124.48 -66.22 33.22
N THR A 996 125.08 -66.19 34.41
CA THR A 996 126.41 -66.75 34.67
C THR A 996 126.24 -68.12 35.31
N ILE A 997 126.89 -69.13 34.72
CA ILE A 997 126.81 -70.53 35.16
C ILE A 997 128.23 -71.03 35.40
N THR A 998 128.40 -71.89 36.41
CA THR A 998 129.68 -72.53 36.75
C THR A 998 129.48 -74.04 36.79
N GLU A 999 130.32 -74.78 36.07
CA GLU A 999 130.34 -76.24 36.11
C GLU A 999 130.65 -76.74 37.53
N ASN A 1000 129.97 -77.78 38.00
CA ASN A 1000 130.38 -78.44 39.24
C ASN A 1000 131.67 -79.21 38.98
N SER A 1001 132.68 -79.02 39.83
CA SER A 1001 134.02 -79.64 39.70
C SER A 1001 134.43 -80.35 40.99
N GLY A 1002 135.43 -81.24 40.91
CA GLY A 1002 135.92 -81.99 42.07
C GLY A 1002 137.16 -82.82 41.78
N ASP A 1003 138.11 -82.83 42.72
CA ASP A 1003 139.37 -83.57 42.64
C ASP A 1003 139.27 -84.92 43.37
N TYR A 1004 139.90 -85.95 42.79
CA TYR A 1004 139.91 -87.31 43.34
C TYR A 1004 141.28 -87.96 43.21
N THR A 1005 141.70 -88.70 44.23
CA THR A 1005 142.93 -89.52 44.17
C THR A 1005 142.69 -90.77 43.32
N TYR A 1006 143.66 -91.14 42.48
CA TYR A 1006 143.55 -92.33 41.62
C TYR A 1006 143.61 -93.63 42.44
N ASP A 1007 142.49 -94.35 42.46
CA ASP A 1007 142.31 -95.66 43.11
C ASP A 1007 141.93 -96.78 42.13
N GLY A 1008 141.87 -96.48 40.82
CA GLY A 1008 141.45 -97.40 39.77
C GLY A 1008 139.93 -97.53 39.57
N ALA A 1009 139.11 -96.79 40.33
CA ALA A 1009 137.68 -96.65 40.06
C ALA A 1009 137.38 -95.45 39.13
N VAL A 1010 136.21 -95.46 38.48
CA VAL A 1010 135.71 -94.27 37.78
C VAL A 1010 135.20 -93.27 38.82
N LYS A 1011 135.47 -91.98 38.61
CA LYS A 1011 134.97 -90.85 39.39
C LYS A 1011 134.12 -89.97 38.47
N THR A 1012 133.03 -89.43 38.99
CA THR A 1012 132.04 -88.67 38.20
C THR A 1012 131.61 -87.43 38.99
N VAL A 1013 131.55 -86.29 38.30
CA VAL A 1013 130.98 -85.04 38.83
C VAL A 1013 129.79 -84.66 37.95
N THR A 1014 128.73 -84.12 38.56
CA THR A 1014 127.45 -83.83 37.88
C THR A 1014 126.87 -82.46 38.24
N GLY A 1015 126.17 -81.87 37.28
CA GLY A 1015 125.43 -80.62 37.43
C GLY A 1015 126.28 -79.36 37.23
N TYR A 1016 125.58 -78.23 37.32
CA TYR A 1016 126.14 -76.89 37.33
C TYR A 1016 125.49 -76.10 38.47
N THR A 1017 126.01 -74.90 38.75
CA THR A 1017 125.39 -73.92 39.64
C THR A 1017 125.23 -72.60 38.90
N VAL A 1018 124.04 -71.99 38.99
CA VAL A 1018 123.81 -70.61 38.51
C VAL A 1018 124.39 -69.65 39.55
N THR A 1019 125.29 -68.77 39.14
CA THR A 1019 126.03 -67.89 40.06
C THR A 1019 125.57 -66.45 40.04
N SER A 1020 124.97 -65.99 38.94
CA SER A 1020 124.27 -64.71 38.87
C SER A 1020 123.34 -64.64 37.65
N ILE A 1021 122.29 -63.82 37.75
CA ILE A 1021 121.47 -63.37 36.61
C ILE A 1021 121.50 -61.85 36.64
N SER A 1022 121.77 -61.21 35.49
CA SER A 1022 122.03 -59.76 35.44
C SER A 1022 120.79 -58.85 35.54
N ASN A 1023 119.59 -59.42 35.58
CA ASN A 1023 118.32 -58.69 35.71
C ASN A 1023 117.43 -59.43 36.73
N PRO A 1024 116.94 -58.78 37.81
CA PRO A 1024 116.11 -59.43 38.83
C PRO A 1024 114.71 -59.86 38.36
N LEU A 1025 114.25 -59.40 37.19
CA LEU A 1025 112.99 -59.83 36.56
C LEU A 1025 113.11 -61.16 35.81
N TYR A 1026 114.30 -61.76 35.76
CA TYR A 1026 114.58 -63.04 35.10
C TYR A 1026 115.17 -64.02 36.11
N THR A 1027 114.67 -65.26 36.14
CA THR A 1027 114.93 -66.26 37.17
C THR A 1027 115.46 -67.57 36.59
N GLU A 1028 115.79 -68.55 37.45
CA GLU A 1028 116.21 -69.88 37.02
C GLU A 1028 115.08 -70.73 36.39
N ASN A 1029 113.81 -70.30 36.50
CA ASN A 1029 112.70 -70.96 35.79
C ASN A 1029 112.59 -70.51 34.32
N ASP A 1030 113.15 -69.34 34.01
CA ASP A 1030 113.02 -68.68 32.72
C ASP A 1030 114.01 -69.21 31.67
N PHE A 1031 114.78 -70.25 32.01
CA PHE A 1031 115.54 -71.01 31.03
C PHE A 1031 115.55 -72.51 31.33
N SER A 1032 115.62 -73.31 30.27
CA SER A 1032 115.74 -74.75 30.30
C SER A 1032 117.19 -75.19 30.03
N PHE A 1033 117.64 -76.29 30.64
CA PHE A 1033 118.90 -76.95 30.30
C PHE A 1033 118.63 -78.30 29.64
N ASN A 1034 119.22 -78.52 28.46
CA ASN A 1034 119.02 -79.72 27.64
C ASN A 1034 120.34 -80.47 27.32
N GLY A 1035 121.47 -80.00 27.85
CA GLY A 1035 122.79 -80.61 27.67
C GLY A 1035 123.07 -81.80 28.62
N THR A 1036 124.34 -82.24 28.64
CA THR A 1036 124.80 -83.34 29.51
C THR A 1036 125.76 -82.83 30.59
N ALA A 1037 125.21 -82.38 31.73
CA ALA A 1037 126.00 -81.92 32.87
C ALA A 1037 126.59 -83.08 33.69
N SER A 1038 127.50 -83.85 33.09
CA SER A 1038 128.28 -84.87 33.80
C SER A 1038 129.61 -85.18 33.13
N VAL A 1039 130.70 -85.17 33.90
CA VAL A 1039 132.03 -85.62 33.46
C VAL A 1039 132.47 -86.85 34.24
N SER A 1040 133.11 -87.82 33.58
CA SER A 1040 133.62 -89.04 34.22
C SER A 1040 135.06 -89.36 33.80
N GLY A 1041 135.94 -89.54 34.79
CA GLY A 1041 137.34 -89.89 34.61
C GLY A 1041 137.70 -91.20 35.30
N LYS A 1042 138.73 -91.90 34.82
CA LYS A 1042 139.25 -93.13 35.46
C LYS A 1042 140.75 -93.11 35.68
N ASN A 1043 141.51 -92.61 34.71
CA ASN A 1043 142.96 -92.49 34.82
C ASN A 1043 143.31 -91.15 35.47
N ALA A 1044 144.52 -91.01 35.99
CA ALA A 1044 144.99 -89.72 36.49
C ALA A 1044 145.11 -88.69 35.34
N GLY A 1045 144.36 -87.60 35.43
CA GLY A 1045 144.29 -86.54 34.43
C GLY A 1045 143.09 -85.62 34.67
N THR A 1046 143.07 -84.46 34.01
CA THR A 1046 141.95 -83.51 34.05
C THR A 1046 140.91 -83.88 32.99
N TYR A 1047 139.64 -83.83 33.36
CA TYR A 1047 138.50 -84.05 32.47
C TYR A 1047 137.51 -82.90 32.69
N ASN A 1048 137.12 -82.19 31.63
CA ASN A 1048 136.20 -81.06 31.69
C ASN A 1048 134.75 -81.51 31.45
N MET A 1049 133.75 -80.77 31.95
CA MET A 1049 132.33 -81.07 31.65
C MET A 1049 131.89 -80.53 30.29
N GLU A 1050 132.55 -79.47 29.81
CA GLU A 1050 132.37 -78.86 28.48
C GLU A 1050 130.93 -78.39 28.24
N LEU A 1051 130.29 -77.84 29.29
CA LEU A 1051 129.01 -77.14 29.18
C LEU A 1051 129.18 -75.84 28.39
N LYS A 1052 128.19 -75.54 27.55
CA LYS A 1052 128.23 -74.42 26.62
C LYS A 1052 126.94 -73.62 26.69
N PRO A 1053 126.93 -72.36 26.20
CA PRO A 1053 125.69 -71.59 26.06
C PRO A 1053 124.62 -72.28 25.21
N GLU A 1054 125.00 -73.13 24.25
CA GLU A 1054 124.08 -73.89 23.38
C GLU A 1054 123.33 -75.03 24.10
N ASP A 1055 123.74 -75.42 25.31
CA ASP A 1055 123.02 -76.39 26.15
C ASP A 1055 121.82 -75.76 26.90
N PHE A 1056 121.72 -74.43 26.90
CA PHE A 1056 120.71 -73.65 27.61
C PHE A 1056 119.75 -72.95 26.65
N THR A 1057 118.47 -72.90 26.99
CA THR A 1057 117.41 -72.33 26.15
C THR A 1057 116.58 -71.35 26.99
N ASN A 1058 116.53 -70.09 26.59
CA ASN A 1058 115.61 -69.10 27.19
C ASN A 1058 114.15 -69.51 26.89
N ASN A 1059 113.28 -69.41 27.90
CA ASN A 1059 111.86 -69.76 27.84
C ASN A 1059 110.93 -68.54 27.63
N ASN A 1060 111.44 -67.31 27.78
CA ASN A 1060 110.71 -66.03 27.68
C ASN A 1060 110.99 -65.27 26.37
#